data_AF-A0A813CCY7-F1
#
_entry.id   AF-A0A813CCY7-F1
#
_cell.length_a   1.000
_cell.length_b   1.000
_cell.length_c   1.000
_cell.angle_alpha   90.00
_cell.angle_beta   90.00
_cell.angle_gamma   90.00
#
_symmetry.space_group_name_H-M   'P 1'
#
loop_
_entity.id
_entity.type
_entity.pdbx_description
1 polymer ?
#
loop_
_entity_poly.entity_id
_entity_poly.type
_entity_poly.pdbx_seq_one_letter_code
_entity_poly.pdbx_strand_id
1 'polypeptide(L)'
;MAAKQVTAIRSKPSTSWTTLKCWETVLKDHCEFAVFAEYKNLDEDAQKKLLQALEGAVFMQLASILSQLELRSGKASRKNSRKSKAESSREDSALVTAVRAAADDPRVVDALTPDVFDILRDFLSSWGAPIGAEELLYRHNLHEVQNRHLFRQPNQFLSSDQSVTKRSCDSFWEHLRAVSIAGLQLFRSMTKMRLECKVVGSPHHKVGLTMVVEDSLGDRAHCGVYNLPGVHNQQTADQAIPLNSTLIIAEPFMKIMADGTRGIRVDNPEEIQIFLPGQRLLPRLDARISARQPAGAGGQSEEPEHGVREPVEVHDLLGDFQPGATVELHGLTSKRGGQLNGKVGVVADEQDLTDVERISVEVASTTGIVEVVKVRPSNLRCVAQTSSQDILAAKAQANEAFARRDYLAAIEGYGEVIRKLSLIRTDEAASEKVKCLCNRSLCFSKLERWDEARADSLAAVERDPANGKAHFRLACAIFRAGMVENQTKVSDAVKHICNAAALNKMHADQSITDLLGEIARMSEKPVPSPGGVVAVRSSQQLAQALGSAATKFICLTPGDYPCLPWPPAFRVDHDVTMVGLGNVTFLKSASHVFDIRARSHMSNIRLTDGQISVQGQGFAACVVSGTASWLTLVNCTVENSCAGGVLVCDSGRCTVESCQFHNLSRQAIEVRELGQLEARHTKFQRVRQGVSAYAGARSVRIEHVLIDRTQNEGVLASGDLKTAETKILEQNLDGTELRQENNPRGTPGWKQRAEAHQAGRLISMMSAEMAEELDWNGRLVFVMSDSTIRNAGGLACSFDEGCAAQVIRCSLEKTSQNFSAGFAGIGMMIKGGTDATVKQCRFLENIIGLNVGFNYAGNVVVENCVFAKNNLTDLVEDGTTDPAQFMRDRLPKGAPSDLSAKVQAYVETHQQAGVWSTPIQQVGLRFLSKKDRIPEISEISAVAVGTTTKQPLPQKLAWEAASQNQYPEASEIDITRGTGQVVVTESRRIYAFAAPLSEVLKLLRRLSENCLADENSGRMARAGMLRQLGRQLAMLRQLSSADFRSFDSHFSFATWAKQAAEEDSQRLAADVAEAPVEELPAEELPKVGEPVVATADDLCARLDACESSELANVIQAVEEALQELKDDGSFVISKSGGRGKVQNKLKRIKARLAKAEEASAELAKAAEVVSEAQVPSPDEMAGTAEEQAE
;
A
#
# COMPACT_ATOMS: atom_id res chain seq x y z
N MET A 1 -45.58 11.96 21.48
CA MET A 1 -46.12 13.04 20.62
C MET A 1 -45.27 13.28 19.38
N ALA A 2 -43.94 13.46 19.48
CA ALA A 2 -43.01 13.74 18.38
C ALA A 2 -43.32 13.07 17.01
N ALA A 3 -43.59 11.76 16.97
CA ALA A 3 -43.92 11.05 15.73
C ALA A 3 -45.13 11.63 14.95
N LYS A 4 -46.09 12.29 15.62
CA LYS A 4 -47.19 13.00 14.93
C LYS A 4 -46.78 14.35 14.33
N GLN A 5 -45.75 15.01 14.86
CA GLN A 5 -45.22 16.27 14.30
C GLN A 5 -44.40 16.02 13.03
N VAL A 6 -43.54 14.98 13.03
CA VAL A 6 -42.78 14.55 11.83
C VAL A 6 -43.72 14.23 10.66
N THR A 7 -44.89 13.64 10.91
CA THR A 7 -45.90 13.37 9.87
C THR A 7 -46.59 14.65 9.36
N ALA A 8 -46.73 15.69 10.19
CA ALA A 8 -47.36 16.95 9.78
C ALA A 8 -46.45 17.80 8.86
N ILE A 9 -45.13 17.75 9.08
CA ILE A 9 -44.14 18.50 8.28
C ILE A 9 -44.13 18.04 6.81
N ARG A 10 -44.41 16.76 6.53
CA ARG A 10 -44.46 16.16 5.18
C ARG A 10 -45.55 16.69 4.24
N SER A 11 -46.33 17.72 4.62
CA SER A 11 -47.56 18.13 3.92
C SER A 11 -47.56 19.53 3.28
N LYS A 12 -46.42 20.25 3.23
CA LYS A 12 -46.32 21.60 2.62
C LYS A 12 -45.42 21.64 1.37
N PRO A 13 -45.99 21.60 0.15
CA PRO A 13 -45.21 21.61 -1.09
C PRO A 13 -45.07 23.01 -1.72
N SER A 14 -44.07 23.79 -1.29
CA SER A 14 -43.34 24.79 -2.12
C SER A 14 -42.34 25.57 -1.26
N THR A 15 -41.03 25.47 -1.51
CA THR A 15 -40.07 26.45 -0.98
C THR A 15 -40.22 27.78 -1.73
N SER A 16 -40.16 28.89 -0.98
CA SER A 16 -40.41 30.21 -1.54
C SER A 16 -39.24 30.66 -2.42
N TRP A 17 -39.49 31.52 -3.42
CA TRP A 17 -38.41 32.11 -4.22
C TRP A 17 -37.42 32.91 -3.35
N THR A 18 -37.91 33.48 -2.25
CA THR A 18 -37.11 34.14 -1.21
C THR A 18 -36.11 33.17 -0.55
N THR A 19 -36.54 31.94 -0.25
CA THR A 19 -35.69 30.88 0.32
C THR A 19 -34.59 30.46 -0.65
N LEU A 20 -34.93 30.32 -1.93
CA LEU A 20 -33.97 29.96 -2.98
C LEU A 20 -32.90 31.04 -3.20
N LYS A 21 -33.23 32.32 -2.98
CA LYS A 21 -32.24 33.41 -2.98
C LYS A 21 -31.22 33.36 -1.83
N CYS A 22 -31.57 32.76 -0.68
CA CYS A 22 -30.58 32.51 0.37
C CYS A 22 -29.53 31.49 -0.10
N TRP A 23 -29.97 30.42 -0.78
CA TRP A 23 -29.07 29.44 -1.40
C TRP A 23 -28.23 30.02 -2.54
N GLU A 24 -28.74 31.01 -3.28
CA GLU A 24 -27.96 31.76 -4.28
C GLU A 24 -26.80 32.55 -3.64
N THR A 25 -27.02 33.17 -2.48
CA THR A 25 -25.95 33.81 -1.70
C THR A 25 -24.93 32.77 -1.19
N VAL A 26 -25.39 31.62 -0.69
CA VAL A 26 -24.51 30.52 -0.24
C VAL A 26 -23.63 30.01 -1.39
N LEU A 27 -24.18 29.82 -2.60
CA LEU A 27 -23.38 29.48 -3.78
C LEU A 27 -22.37 30.58 -4.17
N LYS A 28 -22.76 31.85 -4.06
CA LYS A 28 -21.91 32.99 -4.38
C LYS A 28 -20.71 33.13 -3.44
N ASP A 29 -20.93 32.88 -2.15
CA ASP A 29 -19.98 33.23 -1.09
C ASP A 29 -19.17 32.03 -0.57
N HIS A 30 -19.57 30.78 -0.90
CA HIS A 30 -18.92 29.55 -0.39
C HIS A 30 -18.58 28.47 -1.44
N CYS A 31 -19.00 28.57 -2.70
CA CYS A 31 -18.56 27.67 -3.77
C CYS A 31 -17.43 28.29 -4.61
N GLU A 32 -16.69 27.47 -5.34
CA GLU A 32 -15.67 27.96 -6.28
C GLU A 32 -16.29 28.89 -7.34
N PHE A 33 -15.52 29.92 -7.75
CA PHE A 33 -15.95 30.92 -8.74
C PHE A 33 -16.47 30.29 -10.04
N ALA A 34 -15.89 29.16 -10.48
CA ALA A 34 -16.35 28.42 -11.65
C ALA A 34 -17.78 27.86 -11.50
N VAL A 35 -18.14 27.34 -10.32
CA VAL A 35 -19.47 26.78 -10.03
C VAL A 35 -20.52 27.89 -10.01
N PHE A 36 -20.22 29.05 -9.40
CA PHE A 36 -21.13 30.19 -9.42
C PHE A 36 -21.24 30.84 -10.81
N ALA A 37 -20.15 30.89 -11.58
CA ALA A 37 -20.17 31.36 -12.97
C ALA A 37 -21.00 30.46 -13.88
N GLU A 38 -20.91 29.13 -13.75
CA GLU A 38 -21.80 28.18 -14.44
C GLU A 38 -23.26 28.37 -14.04
N TYR A 39 -23.56 28.49 -12.73
CA TYR A 39 -24.91 28.81 -12.25
C TYR A 39 -25.46 30.09 -12.90
N LYS A 40 -24.64 31.14 -13.04
CA LYS A 40 -25.05 32.39 -13.72
C LYS A 40 -25.26 32.23 -15.23
N ASN A 41 -24.73 31.18 -15.86
CA ASN A 41 -24.94 30.83 -17.26
C ASN A 41 -26.11 29.84 -17.48
N LEU A 42 -26.68 29.26 -16.42
CA LEU A 42 -27.92 28.49 -16.49
C LEU A 42 -29.13 29.41 -16.73
N ASP A 43 -30.18 28.90 -17.39
CA ASP A 43 -31.48 29.58 -17.44
C ASP A 43 -32.21 29.55 -16.08
N GLU A 44 -33.25 30.37 -15.90
CA GLU A 44 -33.94 30.55 -14.61
C GLU A 44 -34.55 29.25 -14.03
N ASP A 45 -34.96 28.31 -14.88
CA ASP A 45 -35.50 27.01 -14.46
C ASP A 45 -34.37 26.04 -14.06
N ALA A 46 -33.26 26.02 -14.80
CA ALA A 46 -32.06 25.28 -14.42
C ALA A 46 -31.37 25.86 -13.16
N GLN A 47 -31.33 27.19 -12.99
CA GLN A 47 -30.90 27.86 -11.76
C GLN A 47 -31.75 27.42 -10.56
N LYS A 48 -33.08 27.48 -10.71
CA LYS A 48 -34.03 27.03 -9.69
C LYS A 48 -33.84 25.55 -9.31
N LYS A 49 -33.56 24.68 -10.29
CA LYS A 49 -33.28 23.26 -10.07
C LYS A 49 -31.94 23.02 -9.36
N LEU A 50 -30.89 23.77 -9.67
CA LEU A 50 -29.62 23.72 -8.93
C LEU A 50 -29.85 24.07 -7.45
N LEU A 51 -30.54 25.18 -7.18
CA LEU A 51 -30.81 25.63 -5.81
C LEU A 51 -31.67 24.63 -5.02
N GLN A 52 -32.68 24.02 -5.64
CA GLN A 52 -33.48 22.94 -5.03
C GLN A 52 -32.68 21.65 -4.81
N ALA A 53 -31.74 21.32 -5.70
CA ALA A 53 -30.84 20.18 -5.53
C ALA A 53 -29.84 20.42 -4.39
N LEU A 54 -29.35 21.65 -4.23
CA LEU A 54 -28.46 22.04 -3.12
C LEU A 54 -29.19 21.94 -1.77
N GLU A 55 -30.37 22.57 -1.69
CA GLU A 55 -31.27 22.52 -0.53
C GLU A 55 -31.52 21.07 -0.10
N GLY A 56 -31.92 20.20 -1.04
CA GLY A 56 -32.14 18.78 -0.76
C GLY A 56 -30.90 18.02 -0.31
N ALA A 57 -29.73 18.28 -0.90
CA ALA A 57 -28.47 17.61 -0.54
C ALA A 57 -27.99 18.02 0.86
N VAL A 58 -28.06 19.31 1.19
CA VAL A 58 -27.72 19.83 2.52
C VAL A 58 -28.66 19.28 3.59
N PHE A 59 -29.98 19.26 3.35
CA PHE A 59 -30.93 18.65 4.30
C PHE A 59 -30.67 17.16 4.52
N MET A 60 -30.31 16.40 3.48
CA MET A 60 -29.96 14.98 3.62
C MET A 60 -28.69 14.77 4.46
N GLN A 61 -27.68 15.62 4.28
CA GLN A 61 -26.43 15.53 5.06
C GLN A 61 -26.64 15.93 6.53
N LEU A 62 -27.40 17.00 6.80
CA LEU A 62 -27.79 17.40 8.16
C LEU A 62 -28.63 16.31 8.86
N ALA A 63 -29.56 15.67 8.16
CA ALA A 63 -30.34 14.55 8.69
C ALA A 63 -29.48 13.31 9.01
N SER A 64 -28.45 13.04 8.19
CA SER A 64 -27.46 11.98 8.46
C SER A 64 -26.66 12.27 9.74
N ILE A 65 -26.19 13.51 9.91
CA ILE A 65 -25.45 13.94 11.12
C ILE A 65 -26.34 13.86 12.36
N LEU A 66 -27.58 14.38 12.30
CA LEU A 66 -28.56 14.27 13.39
C LEU A 66 -28.80 12.81 13.81
N SER A 67 -28.99 11.90 12.85
CA SER A 67 -29.20 10.47 13.15
C SER A 67 -28.00 9.84 13.86
N GLN A 68 -26.77 10.24 13.53
CA GLN A 68 -25.56 9.78 14.21
C GLN A 68 -25.45 10.33 15.64
N LEU A 69 -25.82 11.60 15.88
CA LEU A 69 -25.83 12.21 17.22
C LEU A 69 -26.93 11.62 18.13
N GLU A 70 -28.11 11.31 17.59
CA GLU A 70 -29.16 10.59 18.33
C GLU A 70 -28.73 9.16 18.71
N LEU A 71 -27.98 8.48 17.83
CA LEU A 71 -27.39 7.16 18.11
C LEU A 71 -26.31 7.19 19.21
N ARG A 72 -25.59 8.32 19.39
CA ARG A 72 -24.63 8.51 20.49
C ARG A 72 -25.36 8.72 21.82
N SER A 73 -26.20 9.73 21.91
CA SER A 73 -26.93 10.09 23.14
C SER A 73 -27.83 8.96 23.67
N GLY A 74 -28.49 8.21 22.77
CA GLY A 74 -29.33 7.06 23.14
C GLY A 74 -28.58 5.88 23.77
N LYS A 75 -27.27 5.72 23.50
CA LYS A 75 -26.42 4.68 24.11
C LYS A 75 -25.95 5.09 25.51
N ALA A 76 -25.51 6.34 25.68
CA ALA A 76 -25.05 6.88 26.97
C ALA A 76 -26.11 6.74 28.07
N SER A 77 -27.38 6.98 27.74
CA SER A 77 -28.51 6.92 28.68
C SER A 77 -28.81 5.52 29.27
N ARG A 78 -28.17 4.43 28.80
CA ARG A 78 -28.57 3.05 29.15
C ARG A 78 -27.62 2.26 30.07
N LYS A 79 -26.46 2.79 30.49
CA LYS A 79 -25.50 2.03 31.33
C LYS A 79 -25.11 2.63 32.69
N ASN A 80 -25.12 3.94 32.90
CA ASN A 80 -24.57 4.52 34.14
C ASN A 80 -25.64 4.91 35.16
N SER A 81 -25.95 3.97 36.06
CA SER A 81 -26.56 4.28 37.36
C SER A 81 -25.48 4.55 38.42
N ARG A 82 -25.55 5.71 39.08
CA ARG A 82 -24.69 6.23 40.18
C ARG A 82 -23.34 6.84 39.75
N LYS A 83 -23.12 8.08 40.24
CA LYS A 83 -21.85 8.81 40.44
C LYS A 83 -20.99 9.22 39.21
N SER A 84 -21.59 9.91 38.22
CA SER A 84 -21.09 11.25 37.82
C SER A 84 -22.13 12.03 36.99
N LYS A 85 -22.19 13.35 37.22
CA LYS A 85 -22.91 14.41 36.48
C LYS A 85 -22.12 15.71 36.73
N ALA A 86 -22.10 16.73 35.87
CA ALA A 86 -23.16 17.08 34.92
C ALA A 86 -22.72 17.66 33.55
N GLU A 87 -21.42 17.77 33.26
CA GLU A 87 -20.94 18.73 32.24
C GLU A 87 -21.04 18.24 30.78
N SER A 88 -20.38 17.15 30.38
CA SER A 88 -20.40 16.68 28.97
C SER A 88 -21.82 16.46 28.41
N SER A 89 -22.78 16.04 29.25
CA SER A 89 -24.19 15.86 28.86
C SER A 89 -24.92 17.15 28.44
N ARG A 90 -24.36 18.34 28.72
CA ARG A 90 -24.93 19.62 28.28
C ARG A 90 -24.54 19.98 26.85
N GLU A 91 -23.34 19.66 26.41
CA GLU A 91 -22.82 20.08 25.10
C GLU A 91 -23.45 19.25 23.96
N ASP A 92 -23.46 17.91 24.09
CA ASP A 92 -24.22 17.03 23.18
C ASP A 92 -25.70 17.42 23.09
N SER A 93 -26.31 17.75 24.24
CA SER A 93 -27.73 18.16 24.29
C SER A 93 -27.96 19.55 23.70
N ALA A 94 -26.99 20.46 23.81
CA ALA A 94 -27.06 21.79 23.20
C ALA A 94 -26.90 21.68 21.67
N LEU A 95 -25.94 20.90 21.18
CA LEU A 95 -25.70 20.67 19.76
C LEU A 95 -26.92 20.02 19.08
N VAL A 96 -27.48 18.96 19.65
CA VAL A 96 -28.70 18.31 19.12
C VAL A 96 -29.92 19.24 19.17
N THR A 97 -29.98 20.15 20.14
CA THR A 97 -31.05 21.17 20.21
C THR A 97 -30.86 22.27 19.16
N ALA A 98 -29.63 22.75 18.96
CA ALA A 98 -29.30 23.77 17.97
C ALA A 98 -29.54 23.28 16.53
N VAL A 99 -29.07 22.08 16.19
CA VAL A 99 -29.25 21.52 14.83
C VAL A 99 -30.74 21.17 14.57
N ARG A 100 -31.53 20.82 15.60
CA ARG A 100 -32.99 20.73 15.45
C ARG A 100 -33.65 22.10 15.25
N ALA A 101 -33.27 23.12 16.03
CA ALA A 101 -33.81 24.48 15.86
C ALA A 101 -33.49 25.04 14.46
N ALA A 102 -32.28 24.79 13.95
CA ALA A 102 -31.87 25.15 12.60
C ALA A 102 -32.63 24.36 11.50
N ALA A 103 -33.14 23.17 11.79
CA ALA A 103 -33.99 22.42 10.87
C ALA A 103 -35.46 22.93 10.83
N ASP A 104 -35.89 23.71 11.84
CA ASP A 104 -37.28 24.16 12.02
C ASP A 104 -37.55 25.65 11.62
N ASP A 105 -36.55 26.55 11.57
CA ASP A 105 -36.71 27.95 11.11
C ASP A 105 -36.02 28.20 9.74
N PRO A 106 -36.75 28.65 8.69
CA PRO A 106 -36.18 28.95 7.36
C PRO A 106 -35.18 30.13 7.32
N ARG A 107 -34.84 30.75 8.46
CA ARG A 107 -33.70 31.67 8.62
C ARG A 107 -32.37 30.98 8.93
N VAL A 108 -32.35 29.64 8.94
CA VAL A 108 -31.22 28.69 9.13
C VAL A 108 -29.82 29.33 9.25
N VAL A 109 -29.36 30.03 8.20
CA VAL A 109 -28.01 30.59 8.04
C VAL A 109 -27.52 31.36 9.27
N ASP A 110 -28.35 32.22 9.87
CA ASP A 110 -27.94 33.05 11.03
C ASP A 110 -27.85 32.25 12.35
N ALA A 111 -28.26 30.98 12.36
CA ALA A 111 -28.41 30.15 13.56
C ALA A 111 -27.54 28.88 13.58
N LEU A 112 -26.75 28.63 12.52
CA LEU A 112 -25.80 27.50 12.49
C LEU A 112 -24.54 27.81 13.32
N THR A 113 -24.03 26.82 14.06
CA THR A 113 -22.73 26.97 14.74
C THR A 113 -21.59 26.99 13.71
N PRO A 114 -20.43 27.57 14.04
CA PRO A 114 -19.26 27.57 13.17
C PRO A 114 -18.89 26.18 12.64
N ASP A 115 -19.03 25.13 13.45
CA ASP A 115 -18.71 23.75 13.07
C ASP A 115 -19.63 23.22 11.96
N VAL A 116 -20.91 23.61 11.99
CA VAL A 116 -21.86 23.23 10.92
C VAL A 116 -21.61 24.08 9.68
N PHE A 117 -21.24 25.35 9.83
CA PHE A 117 -20.77 26.18 8.71
C PHE A 117 -19.51 25.60 8.05
N ASP A 118 -18.56 25.10 8.84
CA ASP A 118 -17.34 24.48 8.35
C ASP A 118 -17.62 23.19 7.58
N ILE A 119 -18.46 22.29 8.14
CA ILE A 119 -18.91 21.07 7.45
C ILE A 119 -19.67 21.40 6.15
N LEU A 120 -20.50 22.44 6.16
CA LEU A 120 -21.23 22.87 4.96
C LEU A 120 -20.30 23.52 3.93
N ARG A 121 -19.35 24.37 4.34
CA ARG A 121 -18.34 24.96 3.46
C ARG A 121 -17.49 23.88 2.79
N ASP A 122 -17.04 22.90 3.55
CA ASP A 122 -16.22 21.79 3.03
C ASP A 122 -17.04 20.96 2.02
N PHE A 123 -18.32 20.67 2.31
CA PHE A 123 -19.24 20.05 1.35
C PHE A 123 -19.44 20.91 0.08
N LEU A 124 -19.82 22.18 0.26
CA LEU A 124 -20.12 23.17 -0.79
C LEU A 124 -18.92 23.44 -1.71
N SER A 125 -17.70 23.49 -1.17
CA SER A 125 -16.48 23.70 -1.96
C SER A 125 -16.25 22.59 -2.98
N SER A 126 -16.67 21.36 -2.65
CA SER A 126 -16.62 20.20 -3.55
C SER A 126 -17.87 20.00 -4.42
N TRP A 127 -18.97 20.71 -4.10
CA TRP A 127 -20.29 20.41 -4.65
C TRP A 127 -20.44 20.91 -6.09
N GLY A 128 -20.70 19.99 -7.02
CA GLY A 128 -20.76 20.30 -8.44
C GLY A 128 -19.40 20.70 -9.05
N ALA A 129 -18.28 20.53 -8.35
CA ALA A 129 -16.95 20.73 -8.93
C ALA A 129 -16.61 19.60 -9.94
N PRO A 130 -15.88 19.89 -11.03
CA PRO A 130 -15.34 18.86 -11.90
C PRO A 130 -14.20 18.11 -11.17
N ILE A 131 -14.42 16.84 -10.82
CA ILE A 131 -13.43 16.02 -10.12
C ILE A 131 -12.42 15.48 -11.14
N GLY A 132 -11.11 15.63 -10.84
CA GLY A 132 -10.03 15.11 -11.67
C GLY A 132 -10.15 13.60 -11.94
N ALA A 133 -9.80 13.17 -13.16
CA ALA A 133 -10.09 11.84 -13.69
C ALA A 133 -9.61 10.66 -12.81
N GLU A 134 -8.49 10.81 -12.09
CA GLU A 134 -7.96 9.81 -11.16
C GLU A 134 -8.68 9.82 -9.80
N GLU A 135 -9.02 10.99 -9.25
CA GLU A 135 -9.77 11.12 -7.99
C GLU A 135 -11.21 10.59 -8.15
N LEU A 136 -11.82 10.80 -9.31
CA LEU A 136 -13.14 10.25 -9.65
C LEU A 136 -13.12 8.71 -9.63
N LEU A 137 -12.10 8.11 -10.26
CA LEU A 137 -11.92 6.65 -10.31
C LEU A 137 -11.55 6.10 -8.91
N TYR A 138 -10.75 6.82 -8.14
CA TYR A 138 -10.40 6.47 -6.76
C TYR A 138 -11.63 6.49 -5.84
N ARG A 139 -12.46 7.55 -5.86
CA ARG A 139 -13.71 7.64 -5.09
C ARG A 139 -14.69 6.54 -5.45
N HIS A 140 -14.84 6.24 -6.74
CA HIS A 140 -15.67 5.13 -7.22
C HIS A 140 -15.22 3.78 -6.63
N ASN A 141 -13.94 3.46 -6.76
CA ASN A 141 -13.35 2.23 -6.24
C ASN A 141 -13.37 2.17 -4.70
N LEU A 142 -13.26 3.30 -4.00
CA LEU A 142 -13.40 3.38 -2.54
C LEU A 142 -14.85 3.09 -2.11
N HIS A 143 -15.83 3.59 -2.85
CA HIS A 143 -17.24 3.23 -2.66
C HIS A 143 -17.53 1.75 -2.99
N GLU A 144 -16.83 1.11 -3.93
CA GLU A 144 -16.91 -0.35 -4.15
C GLU A 144 -16.63 -1.12 -2.84
N VAL A 145 -15.54 -0.74 -2.16
CA VAL A 145 -15.10 -1.36 -0.90
C VAL A 145 -16.08 -1.06 0.23
N GLN A 146 -16.48 0.20 0.43
CA GLN A 146 -17.37 0.59 1.52
C GLN A 146 -18.77 -0.04 1.42
N ASN A 147 -19.39 -0.05 0.24
CA ASN A 147 -20.75 -0.57 0.07
C ASN A 147 -20.82 -2.09 0.30
N ARG A 148 -19.73 -2.84 0.01
CA ARG A 148 -19.64 -4.29 0.31
C ARG A 148 -19.60 -4.62 1.80
N HIS A 149 -19.32 -3.65 2.68
CA HIS A 149 -19.20 -3.89 4.12
C HIS A 149 -20.44 -3.46 4.94
N LEU A 150 -21.35 -2.63 4.42
CA LEU A 150 -22.28 -1.86 5.28
C LEU A 150 -23.79 -2.16 5.15
N PHE A 151 -24.25 -2.98 4.21
CA PHE A 151 -25.71 -3.20 4.04
C PHE A 151 -26.23 -4.57 4.50
N ARG A 152 -26.75 -4.58 5.73
CA ARG A 152 -27.73 -5.57 6.24
C ARG A 152 -28.92 -4.95 6.99
N GLN A 153 -29.30 -3.71 6.67
CA GLN A 153 -30.60 -3.14 7.06
C GLN A 153 -31.30 -2.43 5.88
N PRO A 154 -32.63 -2.58 5.71
CA PRO A 154 -33.39 -1.99 4.62
C PRO A 154 -33.87 -0.57 4.94
N ASN A 155 -33.00 0.44 4.80
CA ASN A 155 -33.40 1.84 4.93
C ASN A 155 -33.90 2.42 3.60
N GLN A 156 -35.06 3.08 3.66
CA GLN A 156 -35.69 3.76 2.52
C GLN A 156 -34.97 5.10 2.25
N PHE A 157 -33.99 5.10 1.35
CA PHE A 157 -33.37 6.34 0.88
C PHE A 157 -34.34 7.11 -0.02
N LEU A 158 -34.76 8.29 0.44
CA LEU A 158 -35.58 9.21 -0.34
C LEU A 158 -34.71 9.95 -1.37
N SER A 159 -34.68 9.44 -2.59
CA SER A 159 -34.18 10.16 -3.76
C SER A 159 -35.10 11.34 -4.09
N SER A 160 -34.52 12.51 -4.36
CA SER A 160 -35.24 13.72 -4.78
C SER A 160 -35.64 13.67 -6.27
N ASP A 161 -36.39 12.64 -6.66
CA ASP A 161 -36.86 12.44 -8.03
C ASP A 161 -38.00 13.40 -8.41
N GLN A 162 -37.66 14.68 -8.59
CA GLN A 162 -38.34 15.48 -9.60
C GLN A 162 -38.04 14.86 -10.97
N SER A 163 -38.99 14.08 -11.47
CA SER A 163 -38.86 13.39 -12.75
C SER A 163 -38.85 14.39 -13.91
N VAL A 164 -37.66 14.72 -14.41
CA VAL A 164 -37.50 15.28 -15.76
C VAL A 164 -37.80 14.14 -16.73
N THR A 165 -39.09 13.90 -17.01
CA THR A 165 -39.56 12.90 -17.96
C THR A 165 -39.23 13.35 -19.39
N LYS A 166 -37.99 13.10 -19.77
CA LYS A 166 -37.52 13.13 -21.16
C LYS A 166 -38.44 12.26 -22.01
N ARG A 167 -38.85 12.78 -23.17
CA ARG A 167 -39.61 11.99 -24.15
C ARG A 167 -38.64 11.05 -24.84
N SER A 168 -39.10 9.85 -25.21
CA SER A 168 -38.33 8.89 -26.00
C SER A 168 -37.68 9.57 -27.20
N CYS A 169 -36.42 9.23 -27.47
CA CYS A 169 -35.71 9.80 -28.62
C CYS A 169 -36.23 9.17 -29.92
N ASP A 170 -37.23 9.80 -30.54
CA ASP A 170 -37.81 9.39 -31.83
C ASP A 170 -36.81 9.50 -33.02
N SER A 171 -35.56 9.89 -32.77
CA SER A 171 -34.52 10.06 -33.80
C SER A 171 -33.64 8.82 -33.92
N PHE A 172 -33.50 8.28 -35.14
CA PHE A 172 -32.52 7.22 -35.41
C PHE A 172 -31.11 7.66 -34.99
N TRP A 173 -30.41 6.80 -34.25
CA TRP A 173 -29.06 6.99 -33.71
C TRP A 173 -28.02 7.52 -34.71
N GLU A 174 -28.18 7.20 -35.99
CA GLU A 174 -27.35 7.67 -37.11
C GLU A 174 -27.39 9.20 -37.32
N HIS A 175 -28.47 9.86 -36.89
CA HIS A 175 -28.67 11.31 -37.03
C HIS A 175 -28.27 12.11 -35.77
N LEU A 176 -27.92 11.43 -34.67
CA LEU A 176 -27.45 12.06 -33.44
C LEU A 176 -25.97 12.45 -33.60
N ARG A 177 -25.64 13.72 -33.34
CA ARG A 177 -24.26 14.24 -33.46
C ARG A 177 -23.43 13.88 -32.23
N ALA A 178 -22.14 13.55 -32.39
CA ALA A 178 -21.26 13.31 -31.25
C ALA A 178 -21.14 14.54 -30.33
N VAL A 179 -21.06 14.32 -29.01
CA VAL A 179 -20.71 15.31 -27.99
C VAL A 179 -19.75 14.67 -26.97
N SER A 180 -18.77 15.42 -26.48
CA SER A 180 -17.86 15.03 -25.40
C SER A 180 -18.47 15.29 -24.02
N ILE A 181 -17.86 14.75 -22.97
CA ILE A 181 -18.26 14.97 -21.57
C ILE A 181 -18.09 16.46 -21.18
N ALA A 182 -16.97 17.11 -21.53
CA ALA A 182 -16.82 18.56 -21.38
C ALA A 182 -17.81 19.39 -22.24
N GLY A 183 -18.45 18.79 -23.25
CA GLY A 183 -19.51 19.41 -24.04
C GLY A 183 -20.91 19.34 -23.43
N LEU A 184 -21.09 18.64 -22.30
CA LEU A 184 -22.40 18.48 -21.64
C LEU A 184 -22.73 19.68 -20.74
N GLN A 185 -24.01 20.06 -20.69
CA GLN A 185 -24.49 21.17 -19.86
C GLN A 185 -25.35 20.67 -18.69
N LEU A 186 -25.14 21.24 -17.51
CA LEU A 186 -25.77 20.80 -16.26
C LEU A 186 -27.29 21.02 -16.30
N PHE A 187 -28.05 20.01 -15.89
CA PHE A 187 -29.52 19.91 -15.96
C PHE A 187 -30.12 20.09 -17.36
N ARG A 188 -29.32 19.97 -18.43
CA ARG A 188 -29.77 20.01 -19.82
C ARG A 188 -29.64 18.64 -20.47
N SER A 189 -30.69 18.22 -21.19
CA SER A 189 -30.61 17.08 -22.10
C SER A 189 -30.05 17.57 -23.43
N MET A 190 -29.01 16.91 -23.95
CA MET A 190 -28.35 17.32 -25.19
C MET A 190 -29.12 16.81 -26.41
N THR A 191 -30.29 17.40 -26.67
CA THR A 191 -31.24 16.98 -27.74
C THR A 191 -30.56 16.92 -29.12
N LYS A 192 -30.79 15.84 -29.87
CA LYS A 192 -30.14 15.48 -31.15
C LYS A 192 -28.63 15.23 -31.09
N MET A 193 -28.06 15.04 -29.89
CA MET A 193 -26.67 14.63 -29.68
C MET A 193 -26.59 13.18 -29.17
N ARG A 194 -25.40 12.57 -29.23
CA ARG A 194 -25.05 11.32 -28.56
C ARG A 194 -23.66 11.42 -27.94
N LEU A 195 -23.47 10.87 -26.75
CA LEU A 195 -22.14 10.69 -26.15
C LEU A 195 -21.66 9.28 -26.47
N GLU A 196 -20.41 9.16 -26.93
CA GLU A 196 -19.71 7.88 -27.11
C GLU A 196 -18.60 7.79 -26.05
N CYS A 197 -18.68 6.78 -25.18
CA CYS A 197 -17.75 6.64 -24.06
C CYS A 197 -17.47 5.17 -23.72
N LYS A 198 -16.46 4.93 -22.88
CA LYS A 198 -15.93 3.63 -22.50
C LYS A 198 -16.03 3.47 -20.98
N VAL A 199 -16.45 2.30 -20.50
CA VAL A 199 -16.54 2.00 -19.07
C VAL A 199 -15.14 1.71 -18.51
N VAL A 200 -14.68 2.58 -17.60
CA VAL A 200 -13.34 2.52 -16.99
C VAL A 200 -13.35 2.24 -15.48
N GLY A 201 -14.50 2.33 -14.83
CA GLY A 201 -14.74 1.81 -13.48
C GLY A 201 -15.83 0.74 -13.50
N SER A 202 -15.69 -0.32 -12.68
CA SER A 202 -16.65 -1.42 -12.57
C SER A 202 -18.08 -0.90 -12.28
N PRO A 203 -19.15 -1.44 -12.88
CA PRO A 203 -20.51 -1.02 -12.54
C PRO A 203 -20.85 -1.40 -11.09
N HIS A 204 -21.69 -0.61 -10.42
CA HIS A 204 -22.16 -0.89 -9.07
C HIS A 204 -23.68 -0.87 -9.00
N HIS A 205 -24.25 -1.95 -8.47
CA HIS A 205 -25.70 -2.09 -8.34
C HIS A 205 -26.23 -1.47 -7.04
N LYS A 206 -26.93 -0.34 -7.13
CA LYS A 206 -27.68 0.29 -6.04
C LYS A 206 -29.20 0.20 -6.35
N VAL A 207 -29.87 1.33 -6.49
CA VAL A 207 -31.24 1.45 -7.07
C VAL A 207 -31.20 1.47 -8.62
N GLY A 208 -30.02 1.75 -9.17
CA GLY A 208 -29.66 1.58 -10.58
C GLY A 208 -28.17 1.24 -10.67
N LEU A 209 -27.61 1.25 -11.88
CA LEU A 209 -26.19 1.02 -12.14
C LEU A 209 -25.40 2.32 -12.12
N THR A 210 -24.48 2.48 -11.17
CA THR A 210 -23.50 3.58 -11.17
C THR A 210 -22.12 3.09 -11.59
N MET A 211 -21.50 3.71 -12.58
CA MET A 211 -20.15 3.38 -13.10
C MET A 211 -19.35 4.66 -13.39
N VAL A 212 -18.08 4.52 -13.78
CA VAL A 212 -17.27 5.63 -14.36
C VAL A 212 -17.06 5.37 -15.84
N VAL A 213 -17.32 6.41 -16.65
CA VAL A 213 -17.13 6.40 -18.10
C VAL A 213 -16.07 7.42 -18.51
N GLU A 214 -15.35 7.12 -19.58
CA GLU A 214 -14.29 7.92 -20.20
C GLU A 214 -14.63 8.15 -21.68
N ASP A 215 -14.60 9.37 -22.21
CA ASP A 215 -14.90 9.63 -23.62
C ASP A 215 -13.66 9.59 -24.53
N SER A 216 -13.81 9.93 -25.82
CA SER A 216 -12.71 9.91 -26.78
C SER A 216 -11.64 11.00 -26.57
N LEU A 217 -11.84 11.95 -25.65
CA LEU A 217 -10.87 12.97 -25.25
C LEU A 217 -10.15 12.61 -23.94
N GLY A 218 -10.61 11.56 -23.24
CA GLY A 218 -10.12 11.18 -21.91
C GLY A 218 -10.85 11.88 -20.75
N ASP A 219 -11.86 12.69 -21.03
CA ASP A 219 -12.74 13.24 -20.00
C ASP A 219 -13.46 12.10 -19.28
N ARG A 220 -13.59 12.16 -17.95
CA ARG A 220 -14.31 11.15 -17.16
C ARG A 220 -15.51 11.72 -16.42
N ALA A 221 -16.57 10.93 -16.32
CA ALA A 221 -17.76 11.25 -15.54
C ALA A 221 -18.35 10.00 -14.85
N HIS A 222 -19.08 10.20 -13.77
CA HIS A 222 -20.01 9.17 -13.29
C HIS A 222 -21.16 8.99 -14.29
N CYS A 223 -21.61 7.75 -14.49
CA CYS A 223 -22.80 7.44 -15.26
C CYS A 223 -23.75 6.56 -14.43
N GLY A 224 -24.99 7.03 -14.25
CA GLY A 224 -26.09 6.36 -13.58
C GLY A 224 -27.14 5.88 -14.57
N VAL A 225 -27.22 4.57 -14.83
CA VAL A 225 -28.20 3.93 -15.71
C VAL A 225 -29.28 3.25 -14.87
N TYR A 226 -30.53 3.67 -15.03
CA TYR A 226 -31.67 3.15 -14.28
C TYR A 226 -32.52 2.20 -15.15
N ASN A 227 -33.32 1.36 -14.51
CA ASN A 227 -34.31 0.47 -15.16
C ASN A 227 -33.74 -0.53 -16.20
N LEU A 228 -32.44 -0.80 -16.21
CA LEU A 228 -31.81 -1.68 -17.22
C LEU A 228 -32.33 -3.13 -17.11
N PRO A 229 -32.96 -3.70 -18.15
CA PRO A 229 -33.62 -5.01 -18.06
C PRO A 229 -32.67 -6.16 -17.69
N GLY A 230 -33.17 -7.09 -16.87
CA GLY A 230 -32.43 -8.28 -16.42
C GLY A 230 -31.44 -8.04 -15.27
N VAL A 231 -31.05 -6.79 -15.03
CA VAL A 231 -30.14 -6.41 -13.94
C VAL A 231 -30.92 -6.26 -12.63
N HIS A 232 -30.49 -7.01 -11.61
CA HIS A 232 -31.15 -7.06 -10.30
C HIS A 232 -30.20 -7.30 -9.11
N ASN A 233 -28.90 -7.50 -9.39
CA ASN A 233 -27.83 -7.63 -8.41
C ASN A 233 -26.47 -7.30 -9.05
N GLN A 234 -25.41 -7.22 -8.23
CA GLN A 234 -24.06 -6.91 -8.69
C GLN A 234 -23.52 -7.88 -9.77
N GLN A 235 -23.74 -9.20 -9.63
CA GLN A 235 -23.28 -10.18 -10.61
C GLN A 235 -23.93 -9.96 -11.99
N THR A 236 -25.22 -9.59 -12.03
CA THR A 236 -25.89 -9.21 -13.28
C THR A 236 -25.45 -7.84 -13.81
N ALA A 237 -25.01 -6.91 -12.95
CA ALA A 237 -24.43 -5.64 -13.37
C ALA A 237 -23.12 -5.86 -14.16
N ASP A 238 -22.22 -6.65 -13.57
CA ASP A 238 -20.92 -7.00 -14.16
C ASP A 238 -21.05 -7.78 -15.48
N GLN A 239 -22.16 -8.51 -15.66
CA GLN A 239 -22.49 -9.23 -16.90
C GLN A 239 -23.14 -8.35 -17.96
N ALA A 240 -23.99 -7.39 -17.57
CA ALA A 240 -24.70 -6.52 -18.49
C ALA A 240 -23.80 -5.41 -19.06
N ILE A 241 -22.93 -4.82 -18.23
CA ILE A 241 -21.99 -3.77 -18.64
C ILE A 241 -20.59 -4.05 -18.05
N PRO A 242 -19.85 -5.04 -18.58
CA PRO A 242 -18.50 -5.34 -18.12
C PRO A 242 -17.52 -4.20 -18.39
N LEU A 243 -16.44 -4.15 -17.59
CA LEU A 243 -15.35 -3.18 -17.73
C LEU A 243 -14.75 -3.19 -19.16
N ASN A 244 -14.44 -2.01 -19.70
CA ASN A 244 -14.07 -1.76 -21.10
C ASN A 244 -15.20 -1.93 -22.14
N SER A 245 -16.48 -2.06 -21.74
CA SER A 245 -17.59 -1.89 -22.70
C SER A 245 -17.60 -0.48 -23.27
N THR A 246 -18.01 -0.32 -24.53
CA THR A 246 -18.33 0.97 -25.13
C THR A 246 -19.82 1.24 -25.01
N LEU A 247 -20.18 2.44 -24.57
CA LEU A 247 -21.54 2.92 -24.42
C LEU A 247 -21.79 4.05 -25.42
N ILE A 248 -22.95 4.05 -26.04
CA ILE A 248 -23.47 5.20 -26.78
C ILE A 248 -24.76 5.64 -26.09
N ILE A 249 -24.79 6.87 -25.60
CA ILE A 249 -25.92 7.43 -24.83
C ILE A 249 -26.62 8.47 -25.70
N ALA A 250 -27.92 8.29 -25.97
CA ALA A 250 -28.72 9.19 -26.77
C ALA A 250 -29.20 10.41 -25.94
N GLU A 251 -28.95 11.61 -26.45
CA GLU A 251 -29.32 12.89 -25.84
C GLU A 251 -28.95 12.97 -24.34
N PRO A 252 -27.66 12.80 -23.99
CA PRO A 252 -27.21 12.66 -22.60
C PRO A 252 -27.65 13.83 -21.71
N PHE A 253 -27.98 13.53 -20.46
CA PHE A 253 -28.41 14.48 -19.44
C PHE A 253 -27.39 14.49 -18.29
N MET A 254 -26.63 15.58 -18.16
CA MET A 254 -25.71 15.79 -17.04
C MET A 254 -26.47 16.39 -15.85
N LYS A 255 -26.29 15.85 -14.64
CA LYS A 255 -26.83 16.42 -13.40
C LYS A 255 -25.81 16.36 -12.26
N ILE A 256 -26.16 16.97 -11.13
CA ILE A 256 -25.51 16.65 -9.86
C ILE A 256 -26.12 15.35 -9.30
N MET A 257 -25.24 14.44 -8.88
CA MET A 257 -25.56 13.15 -8.29
C MET A 257 -25.74 13.27 -6.76
N ALA A 258 -26.25 12.22 -6.11
CA ALA A 258 -26.58 12.26 -4.67
C ALA A 258 -25.36 12.40 -3.74
N ASP A 259 -24.16 12.23 -4.28
CA ASP A 259 -22.84 12.42 -3.66
C ASP A 259 -22.26 13.82 -3.94
N GLY A 260 -22.99 14.71 -4.61
CA GLY A 260 -22.55 16.05 -4.98
C GLY A 260 -21.70 16.11 -6.26
N THR A 261 -21.38 14.97 -6.89
CA THR A 261 -20.54 14.92 -8.09
C THR A 261 -21.32 15.25 -9.37
N ARG A 262 -20.64 15.66 -10.45
CA ARG A 262 -21.22 15.72 -11.80
C ARG A 262 -21.35 14.30 -12.36
N GLY A 263 -22.55 13.94 -12.84
CA GLY A 263 -22.78 12.64 -13.45
C GLY A 263 -23.89 12.63 -14.49
N ILE A 264 -23.71 11.78 -15.50
CA ILE A 264 -24.68 11.50 -16.56
C ILE A 264 -25.77 10.60 -15.98
N ARG A 265 -27.04 10.96 -16.17
CA ARG A 265 -28.20 10.14 -15.79
C ARG A 265 -28.91 9.62 -17.05
N VAL A 266 -29.22 8.33 -17.06
CA VAL A 266 -29.97 7.63 -18.12
C VAL A 266 -31.16 6.91 -17.47
N ASP A 267 -32.36 7.47 -17.63
CA ASP A 267 -33.58 6.95 -16.98
C ASP A 267 -34.32 5.90 -17.82
N ASN A 268 -34.25 5.99 -19.15
CA ASN A 268 -34.80 5.00 -20.08
C ASN A 268 -33.65 4.14 -20.66
N PRO A 269 -33.66 2.81 -20.48
CA PRO A 269 -32.64 1.92 -21.06
C PRO A 269 -32.64 1.87 -22.59
N GLU A 270 -33.69 2.34 -23.27
CA GLU A 270 -33.71 2.50 -24.73
C GLU A 270 -32.78 3.63 -25.22
N GLU A 271 -32.34 4.52 -24.32
CA GLU A 271 -31.42 5.63 -24.61
C GLU A 271 -29.95 5.25 -24.49
N ILE A 272 -29.62 3.95 -24.34
CA ILE A 272 -28.25 3.46 -24.27
C ILE A 272 -28.01 2.23 -25.16
N GLN A 273 -26.97 2.29 -26.01
CA GLN A 273 -26.43 1.12 -26.69
C GLN A 273 -25.17 0.64 -25.97
N ILE A 274 -25.09 -0.66 -25.70
CA ILE A 274 -23.98 -1.30 -24.99
C ILE A 274 -23.25 -2.23 -25.97
N PHE A 275 -21.96 -1.97 -26.19
CA PHE A 275 -21.06 -2.81 -26.98
C PHE A 275 -20.03 -3.46 -26.05
N LEU A 276 -20.05 -4.79 -25.99
CA LEU A 276 -19.18 -5.57 -25.10
C LEU A 276 -17.70 -5.50 -25.55
N PRO A 277 -16.72 -5.68 -24.64
CA PRO A 277 -15.31 -5.60 -24.97
C PRO A 277 -14.92 -6.46 -26.19
N GLY A 278 -14.36 -5.81 -27.22
CA GLY A 278 -13.94 -6.47 -28.47
C GLY A 278 -15.05 -6.63 -29.53
N GLN A 279 -16.31 -6.31 -29.22
CA GLN A 279 -17.31 -6.09 -30.27
C GLN A 279 -16.93 -4.83 -31.05
N ARG A 280 -16.80 -4.95 -32.37
CA ARG A 280 -16.61 -3.78 -33.23
C ARG A 280 -17.94 -3.04 -33.33
N LEU A 281 -17.91 -1.72 -33.10
CA LEU A 281 -18.92 -0.80 -33.63
C LEU A 281 -19.16 -1.12 -35.11
N LEU A 282 -20.42 -1.12 -35.55
CA LEU A 282 -20.78 -1.55 -36.90
C LEU A 282 -20.01 -0.70 -37.94
N PRO A 283 -19.38 -1.31 -38.95
CA PRO A 283 -18.39 -0.64 -39.80
C PRO A 283 -19.04 0.28 -40.85
N ARG A 284 -19.58 1.43 -40.39
CA ARG A 284 -20.00 2.57 -41.20
C ARG A 284 -19.92 3.88 -40.40
N LEU A 285 -18.79 4.55 -40.47
CA LEU A 285 -18.74 6.02 -40.57
C LEU A 285 -17.42 6.45 -41.23
N ASP A 286 -16.27 5.96 -40.76
CA ASP A 286 -14.96 6.28 -41.34
C ASP A 286 -14.11 5.05 -41.69
N ALA A 287 -13.84 4.84 -42.99
CA ALA A 287 -12.62 4.24 -43.56
C ALA A 287 -12.69 4.06 -45.08
N ARG A 288 -11.60 4.38 -45.79
CA ARG A 288 -11.22 3.84 -47.11
C ARG A 288 -9.70 3.61 -47.11
N ILE A 289 -9.22 2.72 -48.00
CA ILE A 289 -7.79 2.41 -48.26
C ILE A 289 -7.12 1.59 -47.14
N SER A 290 -6.34 0.53 -47.36
CA SER A 290 -6.23 -0.44 -48.48
C SER A 290 -5.48 -1.69 -47.98
N ALA A 291 -5.66 -2.85 -48.62
CA ALA A 291 -4.96 -4.10 -48.26
C ALA A 291 -3.99 -4.58 -49.36
N ARG A 292 -2.87 -5.22 -48.97
CA ARG A 292 -2.00 -6.04 -49.84
C ARG A 292 -1.34 -7.20 -49.07
N GLN A 293 -1.21 -8.34 -49.74
CA GLN A 293 -0.30 -9.45 -49.39
C GLN A 293 0.93 -9.44 -50.34
N PRO A 294 1.93 -10.31 -50.14
CA PRO A 294 1.98 -11.56 -50.94
C PRO A 294 2.58 -12.80 -50.20
N ALA A 295 2.69 -13.92 -50.94
CA ALA A 295 3.36 -15.19 -50.55
C ALA A 295 4.90 -15.13 -50.80
N GLY A 296 5.74 -16.17 -50.63
CA GLY A 296 5.57 -17.60 -50.29
C GLY A 296 6.89 -18.39 -50.47
N ALA A 297 6.84 -19.73 -50.35
CA ALA A 297 7.96 -20.72 -50.49
C ALA A 297 9.10 -20.64 -49.44
N GLY A 298 9.92 -21.69 -49.20
CA GLY A 298 9.84 -23.09 -49.65
C GLY A 298 11.20 -23.70 -50.05
N GLY A 299 11.72 -24.67 -49.28
CA GLY A 299 12.95 -25.42 -49.62
C GLY A 299 13.54 -26.24 -48.46
N GLN A 300 14.19 -27.36 -48.75
CA GLN A 300 14.93 -28.23 -47.82
C GLN A 300 16.32 -28.57 -48.41
N SER A 301 17.29 -28.91 -47.57
CA SER A 301 18.61 -29.42 -47.96
C SER A 301 19.20 -30.31 -46.85
N GLU A 302 20.02 -31.29 -47.22
CA GLU A 302 20.53 -32.35 -46.35
C GLU A 302 21.91 -32.02 -45.72
N GLU A 303 22.27 -32.71 -44.64
CA GLU A 303 23.59 -32.62 -43.97
C GLU A 303 24.36 -33.95 -44.08
N PRO A 304 25.68 -33.93 -44.35
CA PRO A 304 26.57 -35.08 -44.19
C PRO A 304 27.38 -35.03 -42.88
N GLU A 305 27.65 -36.20 -42.28
CA GLU A 305 28.37 -36.36 -41.02
C GLU A 305 29.86 -35.95 -41.10
N HIS A 306 30.51 -35.72 -39.95
CA HIS A 306 31.95 -35.48 -39.83
C HIS A 306 32.58 -36.33 -38.71
N GLY A 307 33.76 -36.89 -39.00
CA GLY A 307 34.53 -37.73 -38.08
C GLY A 307 35.41 -36.93 -37.11
N VAL A 308 35.70 -37.54 -35.95
CA VAL A 308 36.52 -36.95 -34.88
C VAL A 308 38.01 -36.97 -35.22
N ARG A 309 38.73 -35.93 -34.79
CA ARG A 309 40.21 -35.88 -34.75
C ARG A 309 40.70 -35.49 -33.36
N GLU A 310 41.94 -35.87 -33.06
CA GLU A 310 42.60 -35.67 -31.76
C GLU A 310 43.07 -34.21 -31.55
N PRO A 311 43.20 -33.75 -30.29
CA PRO A 311 43.47 -32.35 -29.98
C PRO A 311 44.90 -31.91 -30.28
N VAL A 312 45.05 -30.64 -30.64
CA VAL A 312 46.33 -29.92 -30.82
C VAL A 312 46.49 -28.93 -29.65
N GLU A 313 47.72 -28.71 -29.19
CA GLU A 313 47.99 -27.81 -28.06
C GLU A 313 47.73 -26.32 -28.40
N VAL A 314 47.18 -25.59 -27.43
CA VAL A 314 46.50 -24.30 -27.66
C VAL A 314 47.45 -23.15 -28.02
N HIS A 315 48.71 -23.19 -27.57
CA HIS A 315 49.55 -21.99 -27.52
C HIS A 315 50.03 -21.45 -28.88
N ASP A 316 50.19 -22.31 -29.90
CA ASP A 316 50.67 -21.87 -31.23
C ASP A 316 49.57 -21.22 -32.09
N LEU A 317 48.30 -21.34 -31.71
CA LEU A 317 47.16 -20.91 -32.56
C LEU A 317 46.77 -19.43 -32.42
N LEU A 318 47.23 -18.72 -31.39
CA LEU A 318 46.88 -17.32 -31.15
C LEU A 318 47.73 -16.34 -31.99
N GLY A 319 49.02 -16.63 -32.22
CA GLY A 319 49.91 -15.82 -33.06
C GLY A 319 49.90 -14.32 -32.72
N ASP A 320 49.66 -13.48 -33.73
CA ASP A 320 49.57 -12.02 -33.62
C ASP A 320 48.31 -11.53 -32.86
N PHE A 321 47.33 -12.40 -32.64
CA PHE A 321 46.02 -12.07 -32.05
C PHE A 321 46.03 -12.26 -30.52
N GLN A 322 46.94 -11.56 -29.85
CA GLN A 322 47.01 -11.53 -28.38
C GLN A 322 45.74 -10.89 -27.78
N PRO A 323 45.31 -11.25 -26.55
CA PRO A 323 44.29 -10.52 -25.80
C PRO A 323 44.51 -9.01 -25.81
N GLY A 324 43.43 -8.24 -26.00
CA GLY A 324 43.49 -6.79 -26.18
C GLY A 324 43.92 -6.30 -27.57
N ALA A 325 44.33 -7.18 -28.50
CA ALA A 325 44.63 -6.79 -29.88
C ALA A 325 43.35 -6.30 -30.60
N THR A 326 43.48 -5.19 -31.34
CA THR A 326 42.40 -4.63 -32.15
C THR A 326 42.35 -5.33 -33.51
N VAL A 327 41.20 -5.88 -33.88
CA VAL A 327 41.07 -6.76 -35.06
C VAL A 327 39.84 -6.43 -35.92
N GLU A 328 40.02 -6.47 -37.24
CA GLU A 328 38.94 -6.37 -38.24
C GLU A 328 38.47 -7.78 -38.60
N LEU A 329 37.16 -8.02 -38.50
CA LEU A 329 36.54 -9.26 -38.93
C LEU A 329 36.34 -9.23 -40.45
N HIS A 330 36.73 -10.29 -41.17
CA HIS A 330 36.57 -10.38 -42.63
C HIS A 330 36.34 -11.82 -43.13
N GLY A 331 35.86 -11.95 -44.37
CA GLY A 331 35.72 -13.26 -45.04
C GLY A 331 34.64 -14.19 -44.46
N LEU A 332 33.81 -13.70 -43.55
CA LEU A 332 32.72 -14.47 -42.95
C LEU A 332 31.57 -14.60 -43.97
N THR A 333 31.19 -15.83 -44.31
CA THR A 333 30.25 -16.13 -45.41
C THR A 333 28.80 -16.36 -44.97
N SER A 334 28.55 -16.63 -43.69
CA SER A 334 27.17 -16.82 -43.17
C SER A 334 26.40 -15.49 -43.18
N LYS A 335 25.06 -15.51 -43.28
CA LYS A 335 24.25 -14.27 -43.36
C LYS A 335 24.47 -13.31 -42.19
N ARG A 336 24.74 -13.82 -40.97
CA ARG A 336 25.10 -13.01 -39.79
C ARG A 336 26.57 -12.60 -39.81
N GLY A 337 27.49 -13.50 -40.19
CA GLY A 337 28.91 -13.18 -40.31
C GLY A 337 29.20 -12.11 -41.37
N GLY A 338 28.47 -12.12 -42.48
CA GLY A 338 28.54 -11.08 -43.51
C GLY A 338 28.19 -9.68 -43.02
N GLN A 339 27.38 -9.57 -41.95
CA GLN A 339 27.06 -8.30 -41.27
C GLN A 339 28.11 -7.88 -40.22
N LEU A 340 29.15 -8.70 -40.03
CA LEU A 340 30.31 -8.44 -39.18
C LEU A 340 31.58 -8.17 -39.99
N ASN A 341 31.63 -8.56 -41.27
CA ASN A 341 32.74 -8.19 -42.17
C ASN A 341 32.92 -6.66 -42.21
N GLY A 342 34.17 -6.19 -42.05
CA GLY A 342 34.51 -4.77 -41.97
C GLY A 342 34.22 -4.12 -40.61
N LYS A 343 33.72 -4.88 -39.61
CA LYS A 343 33.67 -4.39 -38.22
C LYS A 343 34.99 -4.63 -37.51
N VAL A 344 35.34 -3.68 -36.65
CA VAL A 344 36.48 -3.77 -35.75
C VAL A 344 36.01 -4.17 -34.35
N GLY A 345 36.72 -5.12 -33.74
CA GLY A 345 36.56 -5.55 -32.36
C GLY A 345 37.90 -5.66 -31.64
N VAL A 346 37.87 -6.20 -30.43
CA VAL A 346 39.05 -6.47 -29.59
C VAL A 346 39.09 -7.96 -29.26
N VAL A 347 40.25 -8.60 -29.32
CA VAL A 347 40.42 -9.99 -28.85
C VAL A 347 40.13 -10.04 -27.35
N ALA A 348 39.16 -10.87 -26.95
CA ALA A 348 38.73 -10.98 -25.55
C ALA A 348 39.82 -11.59 -24.66
N ASP A 349 39.85 -11.23 -23.38
CA ASP A 349 40.79 -11.81 -22.42
C ASP A 349 40.45 -13.27 -22.10
N GLU A 350 39.16 -13.58 -22.02
CA GLU A 350 38.67 -14.95 -21.84
C GLU A 350 38.43 -15.61 -23.21
N GLN A 351 39.34 -16.50 -23.58
CA GLN A 351 39.21 -17.38 -24.74
C GLN A 351 38.56 -18.70 -24.32
N ASP A 352 37.59 -19.19 -25.10
CA ASP A 352 36.89 -20.43 -24.75
C ASP A 352 37.73 -21.66 -25.14
N LEU A 353 38.33 -22.26 -24.11
CA LEU A 353 39.20 -23.44 -24.21
C LEU A 353 38.51 -24.68 -24.85
N THR A 354 37.20 -24.67 -25.07
CA THR A 354 36.46 -25.74 -25.75
C THR A 354 36.38 -25.59 -27.28
N ASP A 355 36.73 -24.43 -27.85
CA ASP A 355 36.59 -24.11 -29.28
C ASP A 355 37.92 -23.57 -29.84
N VAL A 356 38.99 -24.35 -29.68
CA VAL A 356 40.40 -23.97 -29.94
C VAL A 356 40.67 -23.43 -31.36
N GLU A 357 39.80 -23.74 -32.33
CA GLU A 357 39.91 -23.17 -33.69
C GLU A 357 39.49 -21.70 -33.79
N ARG A 358 38.87 -21.12 -32.74
CA ARG A 358 38.21 -19.80 -32.83
C ARG A 358 38.61 -18.88 -31.68
N ILE A 359 38.92 -17.66 -32.07
CA ILE A 359 39.20 -16.55 -31.17
C ILE A 359 37.87 -15.86 -30.85
N SER A 360 37.58 -15.69 -29.56
CA SER A 360 36.55 -14.80 -29.04
C SER A 360 36.96 -13.35 -29.28
N VAL A 361 36.17 -12.62 -30.08
CA VAL A 361 36.38 -11.20 -30.36
C VAL A 361 35.16 -10.40 -29.94
N GLU A 362 35.39 -9.39 -29.11
CA GLU A 362 34.39 -8.42 -28.66
C GLU A 362 34.16 -7.35 -29.73
N VAL A 363 33.00 -7.39 -30.37
CA VAL A 363 32.62 -6.44 -31.42
C VAL A 363 31.62 -5.43 -30.86
N ALA A 364 31.90 -4.14 -31.01
CA ALA A 364 30.93 -3.10 -30.67
C ALA A 364 29.73 -3.15 -31.64
N SER A 365 28.55 -3.50 -31.13
CA SER A 365 27.33 -3.47 -31.93
C SER A 365 26.83 -2.04 -32.18
N THR A 366 25.96 -1.86 -33.17
CA THR A 366 25.33 -0.57 -33.48
C THR A 366 24.38 -0.07 -32.38
N THR A 367 24.03 -0.91 -31.39
CA THR A 367 23.25 -0.53 -30.20
C THR A 367 24.13 -0.24 -28.98
N GLY A 368 25.46 -0.23 -29.13
CA GLY A 368 26.42 0.04 -28.04
C GLY A 368 26.65 -1.12 -27.07
N ILE A 369 25.95 -2.24 -27.25
CA ILE A 369 26.22 -3.51 -26.55
C ILE A 369 27.46 -4.15 -27.17
N VAL A 370 28.32 -4.77 -26.36
CA VAL A 370 29.45 -5.56 -26.86
C VAL A 370 28.96 -6.98 -27.18
N GLU A 371 29.17 -7.42 -28.42
CA GLU A 371 28.82 -8.77 -28.88
C GLU A 371 30.10 -9.61 -28.96
N VAL A 372 30.22 -10.66 -28.13
CA VAL A 372 31.33 -11.62 -28.24
C VAL A 372 31.06 -12.56 -29.41
N VAL A 373 31.94 -12.55 -30.41
CA VAL A 373 31.83 -13.35 -31.63
C VAL A 373 33.06 -14.26 -31.73
N LYS A 374 32.83 -15.58 -31.74
CA LYS A 374 33.89 -16.56 -32.02
C LYS A 374 34.13 -16.69 -33.52
N VAL A 375 35.34 -16.38 -33.98
CA VAL A 375 35.75 -16.48 -35.38
C VAL A 375 37.12 -17.13 -35.52
N ARG A 376 37.38 -17.81 -36.65
CA ARG A 376 38.70 -18.42 -36.90
C ARG A 376 39.77 -17.32 -37.09
N PRO A 377 41.05 -17.55 -36.74
CA PRO A 377 42.13 -16.57 -36.98
C PRO A 377 42.21 -16.07 -38.43
N SER A 378 41.90 -16.93 -39.42
CA SER A 378 41.84 -16.57 -40.84
C SER A 378 40.69 -15.65 -41.26
N ASN A 379 39.81 -15.30 -40.32
CA ASN A 379 38.76 -14.29 -40.46
C ASN A 379 39.10 -12.98 -39.73
N LEU A 380 40.34 -12.84 -39.22
CA LEU A 380 40.81 -11.65 -38.51
C LEU A 380 41.99 -11.00 -39.22
N ARG A 381 42.05 -9.67 -39.15
CA ARG A 381 43.23 -8.85 -39.47
C ARG A 381 43.56 -7.96 -38.29
N CYS A 382 44.81 -7.94 -37.84
CA CYS A 382 45.27 -6.94 -36.88
C CYS A 382 45.12 -5.55 -37.50
N VAL A 383 44.35 -4.69 -36.85
CA VAL A 383 44.23 -3.27 -37.20
C VAL A 383 45.33 -2.55 -36.43
N ALA A 384 46.11 -1.71 -37.12
CA ALA A 384 47.08 -0.85 -36.45
C ALA A 384 46.36 -0.04 -35.36
N GLN A 385 46.84 -0.10 -34.11
CA GLN A 385 46.22 0.59 -32.99
C GLN A 385 46.07 2.07 -33.33
N THR A 386 44.82 2.56 -33.31
CA THR A 386 44.52 3.98 -33.54
C THR A 386 45.25 4.79 -32.48
N SER A 387 46.10 5.73 -32.89
CA SER A 387 46.90 6.45 -31.91
C SER A 387 46.02 7.35 -31.04
N SER A 388 46.46 7.62 -29.82
CA SER A 388 45.78 8.60 -28.96
C SER A 388 45.71 9.99 -29.62
N GLN A 389 46.70 10.31 -30.46
CA GLN A 389 46.71 11.55 -31.26
C GLN A 389 45.58 11.59 -32.30
N ASP A 390 45.27 10.47 -32.99
CA ASP A 390 44.16 10.39 -33.96
C ASP A 390 42.79 10.61 -33.29
N ILE A 391 42.63 10.10 -32.06
CA ILE A 391 41.40 10.26 -31.27
C ILE A 391 41.27 11.72 -30.81
N LEU A 392 42.36 12.33 -30.35
CA LEU A 392 42.40 13.75 -29.97
C LEU A 392 42.15 14.67 -31.18
N ALA A 393 42.69 14.34 -32.36
CA ALA A 393 42.46 15.07 -33.60
C ALA A 393 41.00 14.98 -34.07
N ALA A 394 40.41 13.79 -34.10
CA ALA A 394 38.99 13.60 -34.44
C ALA A 394 38.07 14.32 -33.44
N LYS A 395 38.41 14.32 -32.14
CA LYS A 395 37.71 15.08 -31.11
C LYS A 395 37.84 16.60 -31.31
N ALA A 396 39.02 17.09 -31.70
CA ALA A 396 39.23 18.50 -32.03
C ALA A 396 38.38 18.92 -33.23
N GLN A 397 38.33 18.11 -34.29
CA GLN A 397 37.48 18.34 -35.46
C GLN A 397 35.97 18.35 -35.11
N ALA A 398 35.52 17.44 -34.23
CA ALA A 398 34.14 17.43 -33.73
C ALA A 398 33.80 18.69 -32.89
N ASN A 399 34.73 19.15 -32.06
CA ASN A 399 34.59 20.41 -31.32
C ASN A 399 34.53 21.63 -32.28
N GLU A 400 35.32 21.61 -33.36
CA GLU A 400 35.36 22.68 -34.36
C GLU A 400 34.06 22.73 -35.20
N ALA A 401 33.53 21.58 -35.60
CA ALA A 401 32.21 21.47 -36.22
C ALA A 401 31.10 22.01 -35.29
N PHE A 402 31.14 21.65 -34.00
CA PHE A 402 30.22 22.19 -33.00
C PHE A 402 30.34 23.71 -32.84
N ALA A 403 31.56 24.26 -32.86
CA ALA A 403 31.81 25.70 -32.80
C ALA A 403 31.27 26.44 -34.04
N ARG A 404 31.35 25.83 -35.23
CA ARG A 404 30.69 26.29 -36.47
C ARG A 404 29.15 26.16 -36.44
N ARG A 405 28.56 25.56 -35.40
CA ARG A 405 27.14 25.15 -35.30
C ARG A 405 26.73 24.07 -36.33
N ASP A 406 27.69 23.38 -36.92
CA ASP A 406 27.42 22.17 -37.71
C ASP A 406 27.22 20.99 -36.76
N TYR A 407 26.00 20.90 -36.21
CA TYR A 407 25.64 19.87 -35.25
C TYR A 407 25.60 18.47 -35.87
N LEU A 408 25.43 18.33 -37.19
CA LEU A 408 25.41 17.03 -37.86
C LEU A 408 26.84 16.47 -38.00
N ALA A 409 27.79 17.27 -38.51
CA ALA A 409 29.19 16.87 -38.56
C ALA A 409 29.79 16.68 -37.15
N ALA A 410 29.33 17.46 -36.15
CA ALA A 410 29.70 17.23 -34.76
C ALA A 410 29.16 15.89 -34.21
N ILE A 411 27.92 15.50 -34.53
CA ILE A 411 27.35 14.21 -34.12
C ILE A 411 28.13 13.03 -34.72
N GLU A 412 28.48 13.11 -36.00
CA GLU A 412 29.29 12.10 -36.68
C GLU A 412 30.70 12.02 -36.07
N GLY A 413 31.39 13.15 -35.93
CA GLY A 413 32.73 13.24 -35.35
C GLY A 413 32.79 12.72 -33.90
N TYR A 414 31.85 13.14 -33.03
CA TYR A 414 31.77 12.58 -31.67
C TYR A 414 31.40 11.09 -31.68
N GLY A 415 30.56 10.64 -32.61
CA GLY A 415 30.21 9.22 -32.76
C GLY A 415 31.42 8.35 -33.12
N GLU A 416 32.25 8.80 -34.05
CA GLU A 416 33.50 8.16 -34.43
C GLU A 416 34.52 8.14 -33.27
N VAL A 417 34.62 9.23 -32.51
CA VAL A 417 35.45 9.30 -31.29
C VAL A 417 34.94 8.32 -30.22
N ILE A 418 33.63 8.27 -29.96
CA ILE A 418 33.02 7.31 -29.02
C ILE A 418 33.28 5.86 -29.48
N ARG A 419 33.21 5.59 -30.78
CA ARG A 419 33.51 4.26 -31.36
C ARG A 419 34.97 3.87 -31.12
N LYS A 420 35.93 4.76 -31.43
CA LYS A 420 37.37 4.55 -31.17
C LYS A 420 37.68 4.36 -29.69
N LEU A 421 37.16 5.23 -28.82
CA LEU A 421 37.33 5.12 -27.37
C LEU A 421 36.69 3.84 -26.79
N SER A 422 35.70 3.24 -27.46
CA SER A 422 35.10 1.97 -27.03
C SER A 422 36.00 0.74 -27.28
N LEU A 423 37.09 0.90 -28.03
CA LEU A 423 38.11 -0.15 -28.25
C LEU A 423 39.27 -0.05 -27.25
N ILE A 424 39.33 1.02 -26.43
CA ILE A 424 40.41 1.28 -25.48
C ILE A 424 39.91 1.09 -24.06
N ARG A 425 40.46 0.10 -23.36
CA ARG A 425 40.11 -0.24 -21.97
C ARG A 425 41.02 0.48 -20.96
N THR A 426 40.94 1.81 -20.91
CA THR A 426 41.58 2.60 -19.83
C THR A 426 40.59 3.60 -19.23
N ASP A 427 40.85 4.03 -17.99
CA ASP A 427 39.97 4.96 -17.28
C ASP A 427 39.94 6.35 -17.92
N GLU A 428 41.03 6.78 -18.56
CA GLU A 428 41.07 8.00 -19.36
C GLU A 428 40.16 7.88 -20.58
N ALA A 429 40.19 6.73 -21.28
CA ALA A 429 39.33 6.50 -22.43
C ALA A 429 37.85 6.42 -22.04
N ALA A 430 37.53 5.82 -20.88
CA ALA A 430 36.19 5.82 -20.30
C ALA A 430 35.73 7.26 -19.95
N SER A 431 36.59 8.04 -19.28
CA SER A 431 36.32 9.45 -18.95
C SER A 431 36.11 10.32 -20.19
N GLU A 432 36.91 10.13 -21.23
CA GLU A 432 36.75 10.83 -22.52
C GLU A 432 35.50 10.39 -23.28
N LYS A 433 35.12 9.11 -23.20
CA LYS A 433 33.87 8.60 -23.78
C LYS A 433 32.64 9.25 -23.14
N VAL A 434 32.63 9.44 -21.82
CA VAL A 434 31.59 10.21 -21.11
C VAL A 434 31.52 11.65 -21.62
N LYS A 435 32.66 12.35 -21.71
CA LYS A 435 32.71 13.74 -22.21
C LYS A 435 32.18 13.86 -23.65
N CYS A 436 32.46 12.87 -24.50
CA CYS A 436 31.99 12.84 -25.88
C CYS A 436 30.49 12.50 -25.98
N LEU A 437 29.98 11.53 -25.20
CA LEU A 437 28.54 11.23 -25.07
C LEU A 437 27.77 12.48 -24.63
N CYS A 438 28.24 13.16 -23.58
CA CYS A 438 27.67 14.43 -23.14
C CYS A 438 27.63 15.47 -24.28
N ASN A 439 28.71 15.65 -25.05
CA ASN A 439 28.72 16.66 -26.09
C ASN A 439 27.86 16.28 -27.31
N ARG A 440 27.77 14.99 -27.65
CA ARG A 440 26.88 14.50 -28.69
C ARG A 440 25.40 14.64 -28.30
N SER A 441 25.04 14.40 -27.03
CA SER A 441 23.68 14.68 -26.54
C SER A 441 23.30 16.16 -26.62
N LEU A 442 24.26 17.08 -26.40
CA LEU A 442 24.02 18.51 -26.61
C LEU A 442 23.79 18.85 -28.09
N CYS A 443 24.46 18.17 -29.02
CA CYS A 443 24.21 18.34 -30.46
C CYS A 443 22.80 17.85 -30.84
N PHE A 444 22.39 16.69 -30.35
CA PHE A 444 21.01 16.19 -30.53
C PHE A 444 19.97 17.16 -29.92
N SER A 445 20.21 17.69 -28.72
CA SER A 445 19.36 18.72 -28.09
C SER A 445 19.32 20.05 -28.86
N LYS A 446 20.33 20.36 -29.69
CA LYS A 446 20.34 21.53 -30.60
C LYS A 446 19.67 21.25 -31.94
N LEU A 447 19.31 20.00 -32.21
CA LEU A 447 18.51 19.55 -33.36
C LEU A 447 17.12 19.03 -32.94
N GLU A 448 16.72 19.25 -31.69
CA GLU A 448 15.44 18.82 -31.09
C GLU A 448 15.20 17.29 -31.15
N ARG A 449 16.29 16.53 -31.28
CA ARG A 449 16.32 15.05 -31.30
C ARG A 449 16.39 14.50 -29.88
N TRP A 450 15.28 14.68 -29.16
CA TRP A 450 15.25 14.52 -27.70
C TRP A 450 15.47 13.08 -27.22
N ASP A 451 15.01 12.07 -27.95
CA ASP A 451 15.22 10.66 -27.56
C ASP A 451 16.68 10.22 -27.73
N GLU A 452 17.37 10.66 -28.78
CA GLU A 452 18.81 10.42 -28.94
C GLU A 452 19.64 11.23 -27.94
N ALA A 453 19.23 12.47 -27.64
CA ALA A 453 19.82 13.27 -26.57
C ALA A 453 19.64 12.60 -25.19
N ARG A 454 18.47 12.00 -24.93
CA ARG A 454 18.17 11.23 -23.72
C ARG A 454 19.05 9.97 -23.65
N ALA A 455 19.14 9.21 -24.74
CA ALA A 455 19.96 8.00 -24.81
C ALA A 455 21.44 8.28 -24.54
N ASP A 456 22.05 9.28 -25.19
CA ASP A 456 23.45 9.65 -24.96
C ASP A 456 23.68 10.22 -23.55
N SER A 457 22.74 11.02 -23.02
CA SER A 457 22.89 11.59 -21.67
C SER A 457 22.73 10.53 -20.58
N LEU A 458 21.82 9.56 -20.76
CA LEU A 458 21.68 8.41 -19.88
C LEU A 458 22.94 7.53 -19.94
N ALA A 459 23.42 7.20 -21.14
CA ALA A 459 24.65 6.45 -21.34
C ALA A 459 25.91 7.16 -20.77
N ALA A 460 25.87 8.48 -20.57
CA ALA A 460 26.89 9.21 -19.83
C ALA A 460 26.68 9.14 -18.31
N VAL A 461 25.45 9.33 -17.81
CA VAL A 461 25.09 9.21 -16.38
C VAL A 461 25.36 7.80 -15.83
N GLU A 462 25.07 6.75 -16.59
CA GLU A 462 25.35 5.35 -16.22
C GLU A 462 26.85 5.05 -16.05
N ARG A 463 27.71 5.84 -16.70
CA ARG A 463 29.19 5.68 -16.67
C ARG A 463 29.88 6.63 -15.70
N ASP A 464 29.28 7.79 -15.45
CA ASP A 464 29.75 8.80 -14.51
C ASP A 464 28.53 9.44 -13.81
N PRO A 465 28.03 8.83 -12.73
CA PRO A 465 26.91 9.37 -11.95
C PRO A 465 27.21 10.73 -11.30
N ALA A 466 28.49 11.13 -11.22
CA ALA A 466 28.92 12.43 -10.74
C ALA A 466 28.92 13.53 -11.84
N ASN A 467 28.53 13.20 -13.07
CA ASN A 467 28.54 14.15 -14.18
C ASN A 467 27.32 15.08 -14.17
N GLY A 468 27.42 16.21 -13.47
CA GLY A 468 26.35 17.22 -13.42
C GLY A 468 25.91 17.74 -14.82
N LYS A 469 26.80 17.72 -15.82
CA LYS A 469 26.45 18.09 -17.21
C LYS A 469 25.69 17.00 -17.95
N ALA A 470 25.96 15.72 -17.67
CA ALA A 470 25.15 14.61 -18.19
C ALA A 470 23.74 14.64 -17.59
N HIS A 471 23.61 14.80 -16.27
CA HIS A 471 22.32 14.92 -15.58
C HIS A 471 21.50 16.11 -16.10
N PHE A 472 22.11 17.30 -16.28
CA PHE A 472 21.39 18.44 -16.85
C PHE A 472 20.87 18.16 -18.27
N ARG A 473 21.71 17.58 -19.14
CA ARG A 473 21.33 17.24 -20.53
C ARG A 473 20.26 16.14 -20.57
N LEU A 474 20.31 15.18 -19.64
CA LEU A 474 19.30 14.15 -19.46
C LEU A 474 17.96 14.73 -19.01
N ALA A 475 17.97 15.67 -18.05
CA ALA A 475 16.76 16.36 -17.59
C ALA A 475 16.12 17.19 -18.71
N CYS A 476 16.92 17.99 -19.44
CA CYS A 476 16.48 18.72 -20.64
C CYS A 476 15.81 17.77 -21.65
N ALA A 477 16.46 16.63 -21.93
CA ALA A 477 15.98 15.67 -22.91
C ALA A 477 14.70 14.95 -22.46
N ILE A 478 14.59 14.53 -21.19
CA ILE A 478 13.37 13.90 -20.65
C ILE A 478 12.19 14.87 -20.64
N PHE A 479 12.42 16.12 -20.23
CA PHE A 479 11.38 17.16 -20.21
C PHE A 479 10.91 17.53 -21.62
N ARG A 480 11.83 17.69 -22.58
CA ARG A 480 11.50 18.12 -23.95
C ARG A 480 11.06 16.97 -24.87
N ALA A 481 11.46 15.72 -24.60
CA ALA A 481 10.78 14.50 -25.07
C ALA A 481 9.46 14.21 -24.33
N GLY A 482 9.02 15.11 -23.44
CA GLY A 482 7.94 14.90 -22.47
C GLY A 482 6.84 15.95 -22.48
N MET A 483 6.93 16.97 -23.34
CA MET A 483 5.85 17.94 -23.56
C MET A 483 4.54 17.20 -23.95
N VAL A 484 3.47 17.20 -23.16
CA VAL A 484 3.25 17.81 -21.82
C VAL A 484 2.69 16.79 -20.79
N GLU A 485 2.38 15.57 -21.22
CA GLU A 485 1.25 14.79 -20.67
C GLU A 485 1.54 13.88 -19.47
N ASN A 486 2.81 13.69 -19.05
CA ASN A 486 3.14 12.64 -18.07
C ASN A 486 3.98 13.11 -16.87
N GLN A 487 3.35 13.16 -15.70
CA GLN A 487 3.98 13.54 -14.42
C GLN A 487 5.18 12.65 -14.01
N THR A 488 5.31 11.41 -14.48
CA THR A 488 6.48 10.58 -14.13
C THR A 488 7.75 11.11 -14.80
N LYS A 489 7.67 11.50 -16.08
CA LYS A 489 8.75 12.19 -16.80
C LYS A 489 9.14 13.50 -16.11
N VAL A 490 8.17 14.24 -15.55
CA VAL A 490 8.43 15.46 -14.77
C VAL A 490 9.24 15.15 -13.51
N SER A 491 8.86 14.10 -12.76
CA SER A 491 9.62 13.66 -11.57
C SER A 491 11.05 13.23 -11.91
N ASP A 492 11.24 12.47 -12.99
CA ASP A 492 12.57 12.05 -13.47
C ASP A 492 13.41 13.24 -13.95
N ALA A 493 12.79 14.20 -14.66
CA ALA A 493 13.46 15.44 -15.03
C ALA A 493 13.92 16.21 -13.79
N VAL A 494 13.01 16.55 -12.85
CA VAL A 494 13.33 17.29 -11.61
C VAL A 494 14.44 16.60 -10.82
N LYS A 495 14.38 15.27 -10.66
CA LYS A 495 15.46 14.47 -10.07
C LYS A 495 16.80 14.77 -10.73
N HIS A 496 16.89 14.65 -12.05
CA HIS A 496 18.12 14.93 -12.79
C HIS A 496 18.52 16.42 -12.79
N ILE A 497 17.60 17.38 -12.66
CA ILE A 497 17.95 18.80 -12.42
C ILE A 497 18.62 18.97 -11.04
N CYS A 498 18.02 18.44 -9.97
CA CYS A 498 18.56 18.53 -8.62
C CYS A 498 19.95 17.87 -8.54
N ASN A 499 20.12 16.70 -9.17
CA ASN A 499 21.42 16.04 -9.33
C ASN A 499 22.44 16.97 -10.01
N ALA A 500 22.07 17.62 -11.11
CA ALA A 500 22.95 18.54 -11.83
C ALA A 500 23.34 19.77 -11.00
N ALA A 501 22.38 20.39 -10.32
CA ALA A 501 22.58 21.52 -9.43
C ALA A 501 23.56 21.18 -8.29
N ALA A 502 23.46 19.97 -7.73
CA ALA A 502 24.29 19.54 -6.63
C ALA A 502 25.72 19.11 -7.03
N LEU A 503 25.87 18.54 -8.22
CA LEU A 503 27.16 18.05 -8.71
C LEU A 503 28.05 19.19 -9.21
N ASN A 504 27.47 20.19 -9.89
CA ASN A 504 28.19 21.35 -10.40
C ASN A 504 28.71 22.23 -9.24
N LYS A 505 30.04 22.25 -9.04
CA LYS A 505 30.72 23.17 -8.10
C LYS A 505 30.71 24.65 -8.54
N MET A 506 30.23 24.95 -9.74
CA MET A 506 30.09 26.31 -10.25
C MET A 506 28.69 26.84 -9.93
N HIS A 507 28.61 28.14 -9.66
CA HIS A 507 27.40 28.88 -9.28
C HIS A 507 26.14 28.42 -10.00
N ALA A 508 25.01 28.41 -9.28
CA ALA A 508 23.69 28.02 -9.78
C ALA A 508 23.45 28.59 -11.18
N ASP A 509 23.62 27.72 -12.19
CA ASP A 509 23.62 28.12 -13.59
C ASP A 509 22.23 28.67 -13.91
N GLN A 510 22.14 29.84 -14.55
CA GLN A 510 20.85 30.44 -14.86
C GLN A 510 19.97 29.46 -15.65
N SER A 511 20.57 28.61 -16.49
CA SER A 511 19.86 27.56 -17.22
C SER A 511 19.26 26.43 -16.35
N ILE A 512 19.78 26.20 -15.14
CA ILE A 512 19.16 25.31 -14.14
C ILE A 512 17.97 25.99 -13.49
N THR A 513 18.10 27.27 -13.11
CA THR A 513 17.00 28.09 -12.55
C THR A 513 15.87 28.26 -13.56
N ASP A 514 16.20 28.59 -14.81
CA ASP A 514 15.25 28.75 -15.92
C ASP A 514 14.48 27.45 -16.17
N LEU A 515 15.17 26.30 -16.19
CA LEU A 515 14.56 25.00 -16.45
C LEU A 515 13.73 24.51 -15.26
N LEU A 516 14.14 24.75 -14.01
CA LEU A 516 13.26 24.57 -12.85
C LEU A 516 12.02 25.47 -12.96
N GLY A 517 12.17 26.70 -13.43
CA GLY A 517 11.08 27.63 -13.70
C GLY A 517 10.17 27.21 -14.86
N GLU A 518 10.70 26.60 -15.93
CA GLU A 518 9.91 25.97 -17.00
C GLU A 518 9.09 24.80 -16.44
N ILE A 519 9.72 23.88 -15.70
CA ILE A 519 9.02 22.73 -15.10
C ILE A 519 7.99 23.19 -14.06
N ALA A 520 8.31 24.17 -13.22
CA ALA A 520 7.39 24.72 -12.21
C ALA A 520 6.13 25.35 -12.81
N ARG A 521 6.22 25.91 -14.03
CA ARG A 521 5.06 26.44 -14.77
C ARG A 521 4.23 25.37 -15.48
N MET A 522 4.71 24.13 -15.54
CA MET A 522 4.06 22.99 -16.22
C MET A 522 3.69 21.85 -15.26
N SER A 523 4.09 21.93 -13.98
CA SER A 523 3.86 20.92 -12.97
C SER A 523 2.78 21.36 -11.99
N GLU A 524 1.67 20.62 -11.92
CA GLU A 524 0.61 20.79 -10.90
C GLU A 524 1.14 20.60 -9.47
N LYS A 525 2.27 19.89 -9.32
CA LYS A 525 2.96 19.68 -8.03
C LYS A 525 4.05 20.72 -7.85
N PRO A 526 4.20 21.31 -6.65
CA PRO A 526 5.21 22.35 -6.40
C PRO A 526 6.62 21.82 -6.60
N VAL A 527 7.30 22.35 -7.62
CA VAL A 527 8.73 22.13 -7.86
C VAL A 527 9.52 22.94 -6.82
N PRO A 528 10.60 22.40 -6.21
CA PRO A 528 11.40 23.15 -5.27
C PRO A 528 12.00 24.41 -5.89
N SER A 529 11.99 25.51 -5.13
CA SER A 529 12.75 26.69 -5.48
C SER A 529 14.26 26.37 -5.44
N PRO A 530 15.09 26.98 -6.30
CA PRO A 530 16.52 26.62 -6.40
C PRO A 530 17.30 26.74 -5.08
N GLY A 531 16.91 27.68 -4.20
CA GLY A 531 17.53 27.87 -2.89
C GLY A 531 17.26 26.75 -1.87
N GLY A 532 16.31 25.84 -2.14
CA GLY A 532 16.00 24.70 -1.28
C GLY A 532 16.79 23.43 -1.57
N VAL A 533 17.69 23.43 -2.56
CA VAL A 533 18.46 22.25 -3.02
C VAL A 533 19.90 22.29 -2.50
N VAL A 534 20.31 21.29 -1.71
CA VAL A 534 21.65 21.23 -1.10
C VAL A 534 22.44 20.00 -1.57
N ALA A 535 23.67 20.24 -2.04
CA ALA A 535 24.65 19.19 -2.32
C ALA A 535 25.32 18.72 -1.02
N VAL A 536 25.27 17.42 -0.76
CA VAL A 536 25.83 16.83 0.47
C VAL A 536 26.85 15.75 0.09
N ARG A 537 28.05 15.86 0.65
CA ARG A 537 29.22 15.01 0.35
C ARG A 537 29.86 14.37 1.59
N SER A 538 29.33 14.65 2.78
CA SER A 538 29.73 14.01 4.04
C SER A 538 28.60 14.04 5.07
N SER A 539 28.70 13.23 6.12
CA SER A 539 27.73 13.19 7.22
C SER A 539 27.58 14.51 7.97
N GLN A 540 28.65 15.33 8.07
CA GLN A 540 28.57 16.66 8.68
C GLN A 540 27.73 17.61 7.83
N GLN A 541 27.92 17.59 6.51
CA GLN A 541 27.09 18.36 5.57
C GLN A 541 25.63 17.86 5.58
N LEU A 542 25.41 16.55 5.75
CA LEU A 542 24.06 15.99 5.87
C LEU A 542 23.35 16.46 7.13
N ALA A 543 24.02 16.38 8.29
CA ALA A 543 23.48 16.86 9.56
C ALA A 543 23.22 18.38 9.54
N GLN A 544 24.06 19.17 8.86
CA GLN A 544 23.84 20.60 8.67
C GLN A 544 22.64 20.89 7.75
N ALA A 545 22.51 20.17 6.63
CA ALA A 545 21.40 20.33 5.68
C ALA A 545 20.05 19.94 6.32
N LEU A 546 20.01 18.82 7.04
CA LEU A 546 18.85 18.35 7.82
C LEU A 546 18.56 19.17 9.08
N GLY A 547 19.47 20.06 9.50
CA GLY A 547 19.26 21.04 10.56
C GLY A 547 18.70 22.38 10.07
N SER A 548 18.49 22.54 8.76
CA SER A 548 18.03 23.79 8.15
C SER A 548 16.68 23.60 7.47
N ALA A 549 15.61 24.13 8.07
CA ALA A 549 14.24 24.00 7.54
C ALA A 549 14.02 24.67 6.16
N ALA A 550 14.97 25.49 5.70
CA ALA A 550 15.02 26.03 4.34
C ALA A 550 15.44 24.98 3.29
N THR A 551 16.19 23.96 3.70
CA THR A 551 16.48 22.79 2.86
C THR A 551 15.18 22.03 2.60
N LYS A 552 14.84 21.77 1.33
CA LYS A 552 13.73 20.91 0.93
C LYS A 552 14.20 19.70 0.12
N PHE A 553 15.36 19.80 -0.54
CA PHE A 553 15.94 18.74 -1.35
C PHE A 553 17.43 18.58 -1.01
N ILE A 554 17.86 17.35 -0.79
CA ILE A 554 19.25 16.98 -0.51
C ILE A 554 19.70 15.97 -1.56
N CYS A 555 20.77 16.28 -2.27
CA CYS A 555 21.40 15.36 -3.22
C CYS A 555 22.72 14.85 -2.63
N LEU A 556 22.78 13.54 -2.41
CA LEU A 556 23.87 12.84 -1.75
C LEU A 556 24.84 12.33 -2.82
N THR A 557 26.06 12.86 -2.88
CA THR A 557 27.08 12.33 -3.82
C THR A 557 27.47 10.91 -3.46
N PRO A 558 27.87 10.05 -4.43
CA PRO A 558 28.24 8.67 -4.13
C PRO A 558 29.43 8.63 -3.16
N GLY A 559 29.39 7.66 -2.23
CA GLY A 559 30.32 7.55 -1.11
C GLY A 559 29.62 7.10 0.18
N ASP A 560 30.42 6.92 1.22
CA ASP A 560 29.97 6.45 2.53
C ASP A 560 29.70 7.61 3.49
N TYR A 561 28.56 7.55 4.17
CA TYR A 561 28.06 8.50 5.15
C TYR A 561 28.08 7.86 6.54
N PRO A 562 29.23 7.85 7.24
CA PRO A 562 29.32 7.33 8.60
C PRO A 562 28.46 8.17 9.54
N CYS A 563 27.52 7.51 10.20
CA CYS A 563 26.68 8.11 11.23
C CYS A 563 27.54 8.75 12.32
N LEU A 564 27.15 9.94 12.78
CA LEU A 564 27.74 10.55 13.96
C LEU A 564 27.43 9.67 15.20
N PRO A 565 28.35 9.57 16.19
CA PRO A 565 28.22 8.63 17.30
C PRO A 565 27.13 8.99 18.32
N TRP A 566 26.48 10.15 18.15
CA TRP A 566 25.41 10.63 19.02
C TRP A 566 24.05 10.17 18.49
N PRO A 567 23.20 9.51 19.29
CA PRO A 567 21.88 9.08 18.85
C PRO A 567 20.85 10.23 18.93
N PRO A 568 19.97 10.40 17.93
CA PRO A 568 19.99 9.75 16.61
C PRO A 568 21.05 10.36 15.68
N ALA A 569 21.57 9.56 14.74
CA ALA A 569 22.62 10.03 13.83
C ALA A 569 22.15 11.16 12.90
N PHE A 570 20.94 11.02 12.36
CA PHE A 570 20.24 12.05 11.59
C PHE A 570 18.79 12.17 12.10
N ARG A 571 18.50 13.27 12.81
CA ARG A 571 17.11 13.67 13.12
C ARG A 571 16.58 14.53 11.99
N VAL A 572 15.28 14.40 11.69
CA VAL A 572 14.57 15.29 10.78
C VAL A 572 13.19 15.61 11.35
N ASP A 573 12.82 16.89 11.28
CA ASP A 573 11.62 17.49 11.88
C ASP A 573 10.79 18.33 10.87
N HIS A 574 11.19 18.33 9.59
CA HIS A 574 10.53 19.04 8.49
C HIS A 574 10.56 18.22 7.19
N ASP A 575 9.78 18.63 6.19
CA ASP A 575 9.71 17.96 4.88
C ASP A 575 11.03 18.10 4.08
N VAL A 576 11.64 16.96 3.72
CA VAL A 576 12.90 16.87 2.95
C VAL A 576 12.88 15.69 1.98
N THR A 577 13.14 15.93 0.69
CA THR A 577 13.44 14.86 -0.28
C THR A 577 14.95 14.63 -0.37
N MET A 578 15.40 13.40 -0.15
CA MET A 578 16.78 12.96 -0.23
C MET A 578 16.98 12.05 -1.45
N VAL A 579 17.96 12.35 -2.31
CA VAL A 579 18.25 11.58 -3.53
C VAL A 579 19.71 11.10 -3.52
N GLY A 580 19.91 9.79 -3.65
CA GLY A 580 21.22 9.18 -3.85
C GLY A 580 21.72 9.32 -5.28
N LEU A 581 22.97 9.75 -5.44
CA LEU A 581 23.63 9.89 -6.74
C LEU A 581 24.46 8.64 -7.06
N GLY A 582 23.79 7.48 -7.18
CA GLY A 582 24.44 6.18 -7.28
C GLY A 582 24.74 5.58 -5.91
N ASN A 583 25.91 4.95 -5.75
CA ASN A 583 26.27 4.22 -4.52
C ASN A 583 26.45 5.16 -3.32
N VAL A 584 25.38 5.36 -2.56
CA VAL A 584 25.32 6.18 -1.35
C VAL A 584 25.06 5.27 -0.15
N THR A 585 26.08 5.03 0.68
CA THR A 585 26.00 4.10 1.81
C THR A 585 25.88 4.86 3.13
N PHE A 586 24.78 4.71 3.87
CA PHE A 586 24.73 5.13 5.27
C PHE A 586 25.34 4.06 6.16
N LEU A 587 26.51 4.32 6.76
CA LEU A 587 27.20 3.40 7.66
C LEU A 587 26.84 3.72 9.10
N LYS A 588 26.14 2.80 9.79
CA LYS A 588 25.64 3.05 11.15
C LYS A 588 26.72 2.94 12.24
N SER A 589 26.57 3.77 13.27
CA SER A 589 27.35 3.76 14.53
C SER A 589 26.48 3.97 15.79
N ALA A 590 25.38 4.73 15.66
CA ALA A 590 24.42 5.03 16.72
C ALA A 590 23.26 4.01 16.82
N SER A 591 22.23 4.28 17.62
CA SER A 591 21.05 3.39 17.79
C SER A 591 20.16 3.28 16.54
N HIS A 592 20.10 4.35 15.72
CA HIS A 592 19.35 4.48 14.46
C HIS A 592 20.13 5.38 13.48
N VAL A 593 19.90 5.21 12.17
CA VAL A 593 20.41 6.10 11.13
C VAL A 593 19.52 7.34 11.03
N PHE A 594 18.21 7.13 10.81
CA PHE A 594 17.20 8.19 10.72
C PHE A 594 16.18 8.11 11.87
N ASP A 595 15.90 9.26 12.50
CA ASP A 595 14.88 9.45 13.55
C ASP A 595 13.95 10.58 13.13
N ILE A 596 12.78 10.22 12.60
CA ILE A 596 11.85 11.12 11.93
C ILE A 596 10.72 11.43 12.89
N ARG A 597 10.68 12.67 13.40
CA ARG A 597 9.73 13.09 14.45
C ARG A 597 9.16 14.48 14.25
N ALA A 598 7.89 14.51 13.85
CA ALA A 598 7.07 15.71 13.81
C ALA A 598 6.74 16.17 15.24
N ARG A 599 7.13 17.40 15.59
CA ARG A 599 6.76 18.04 16.87
C ARG A 599 5.55 18.98 16.76
N SER A 600 5.38 19.60 15.59
CA SER A 600 4.36 20.64 15.34
C SER A 600 3.99 20.79 13.86
N HIS A 601 4.82 20.31 12.94
CA HIS A 601 4.64 20.40 11.48
C HIS A 601 4.87 19.03 10.85
N MET A 602 4.46 18.88 9.59
CA MET A 602 4.74 17.65 8.84
C MET A 602 6.25 17.43 8.66
N SER A 603 6.65 16.16 8.74
CA SER A 603 8.02 15.71 8.53
C SER A 603 8.03 14.53 7.57
N ASN A 604 7.85 14.83 6.29
CA ASN A 604 7.91 13.86 5.20
C ASN A 604 9.36 13.75 4.68
N ILE A 605 10.02 12.62 4.96
CA ILE A 605 11.26 12.25 4.26
C ILE A 605 10.92 11.39 3.05
N ARG A 606 11.38 11.77 1.86
CA ARG A 606 11.46 10.86 0.71
C ARG A 606 12.91 10.53 0.38
N LEU A 607 13.40 9.34 0.73
CA LEU A 607 14.71 8.84 0.29
C LEU A 607 14.55 8.02 -0.99
N THR A 608 15.36 8.34 -2.01
CA THR A 608 15.40 7.64 -3.30
C THR A 608 16.82 7.20 -3.63
N ASP A 609 17.00 5.99 -4.17
CA ASP A 609 18.30 5.43 -4.63
C ASP A 609 19.40 5.37 -3.53
N GLY A 610 19.05 5.04 -2.29
CA GLY A 610 19.99 4.98 -1.16
C GLY A 610 20.26 3.57 -0.60
N GLN A 611 21.49 3.27 -0.21
CA GLN A 611 21.88 2.07 0.52
C GLN A 611 22.07 2.39 2.02
N ILE A 612 21.39 1.67 2.90
CA ILE A 612 21.44 1.85 4.35
C ILE A 612 22.06 0.58 4.96
N SER A 613 23.35 0.61 5.29
CA SER A 613 24.12 -0.55 5.76
C SER A 613 24.36 -0.48 7.27
N VAL A 614 23.65 -1.32 8.02
CA VAL A 614 23.48 -1.19 9.47
C VAL A 614 24.45 -2.08 10.25
N GLN A 615 25.69 -1.62 10.35
CA GLN A 615 26.67 -2.22 11.25
C GLN A 615 26.40 -1.81 12.72
N GLY A 616 26.73 -2.69 13.67
CA GLY A 616 26.62 -2.42 15.11
C GLY A 616 25.23 -2.60 15.74
N GLN A 617 25.20 -2.79 17.07
CA GLN A 617 23.97 -3.08 17.81
C GLN A 617 23.06 -1.84 17.92
N GLY A 618 21.80 -1.99 17.50
CA GLY A 618 20.77 -0.94 17.61
C GLY A 618 19.36 -1.51 17.46
N PHE A 619 18.35 -0.63 17.38
CA PHE A 619 16.94 -1.05 17.35
C PHE A 619 16.35 -1.15 15.94
N ALA A 620 16.53 -0.12 15.10
CA ALA A 620 16.14 -0.13 13.67
C ALA A 620 17.13 0.69 12.81
N ALA A 621 17.09 0.57 11.48
CA ALA A 621 17.79 1.47 10.56
C ALA A 621 17.13 2.86 10.56
N CYS A 622 15.81 2.91 10.33
CA CYS A 622 14.99 4.13 10.36
C CYS A 622 13.89 4.01 11.43
N VAL A 623 13.49 5.13 12.02
CA VAL A 623 12.29 5.26 12.88
C VAL A 623 11.40 6.35 12.33
N VAL A 624 10.10 6.08 12.25
CA VAL A 624 9.05 7.06 11.98
C VAL A 624 8.13 7.12 13.21
N SER A 625 7.99 8.30 13.82
CA SER A 625 7.29 8.49 15.10
C SER A 625 6.59 9.85 15.09
N GLY A 626 5.26 9.87 15.17
CA GLY A 626 4.42 11.07 15.17
C GLY A 626 3.35 11.08 14.08
N THR A 627 2.15 11.58 14.40
CA THR A 627 0.96 11.64 13.52
C THR A 627 1.20 12.32 12.17
N ALA A 628 2.16 13.25 12.10
CA ALA A 628 2.53 14.03 10.93
C ALA A 628 3.90 13.63 10.33
N SER A 629 4.50 12.51 10.78
CA SER A 629 5.75 11.98 10.21
C SER A 629 5.50 10.92 9.15
N TRP A 630 6.17 11.07 8.01
CA TRP A 630 6.09 10.13 6.89
C TRP A 630 7.51 9.80 6.39
N LEU A 631 7.80 8.52 6.20
CA LEU A 631 8.97 8.06 5.45
C LEU A 631 8.52 7.43 4.13
N THR A 632 9.08 7.88 3.02
CA THR A 632 8.95 7.26 1.70
C THR A 632 10.33 6.74 1.28
N LEU A 633 10.49 5.43 1.10
CA LEU A 633 11.69 4.79 0.56
C LEU A 633 11.40 4.32 -0.88
N VAL A 634 12.21 4.74 -1.86
CA VAL A 634 12.05 4.35 -3.26
C VAL A 634 13.37 3.82 -3.82
N ASN A 635 13.39 2.58 -4.33
CA ASN A 635 14.59 1.92 -4.85
C ASN A 635 15.78 1.90 -3.85
N CYS A 636 15.48 1.85 -2.55
CA CYS A 636 16.46 1.79 -1.48
C CYS A 636 16.85 0.35 -1.13
N THR A 637 18.10 0.14 -0.70
CA THR A 637 18.55 -1.14 -0.15
C THR A 637 18.89 -1.00 1.33
N VAL A 638 18.24 -1.76 2.21
CA VAL A 638 18.50 -1.80 3.66
C VAL A 638 19.15 -3.14 3.99
N GLU A 639 20.39 -3.14 4.48
CA GLU A 639 21.18 -4.37 4.55
C GLU A 639 22.07 -4.54 5.79
N ASN A 640 22.41 -5.80 6.04
CA ASN A 640 23.36 -6.30 7.06
C ASN A 640 23.03 -5.87 8.51
N SER A 641 21.77 -5.47 8.74
CA SER A 641 21.33 -4.89 10.00
C SER A 641 21.43 -5.89 11.16
N CYS A 642 22.25 -5.54 12.14
CA CYS A 642 22.19 -6.13 13.49
C CYS A 642 20.93 -5.66 14.27
N ALA A 643 20.15 -4.77 13.67
CA ALA A 643 18.90 -4.18 14.17
C ALA A 643 17.71 -4.57 13.25
N GLY A 644 16.53 -3.99 13.47
CA GLY A 644 15.45 -4.00 12.48
C GLY A 644 15.80 -3.18 11.24
N GLY A 645 14.98 -3.27 10.20
CA GLY A 645 15.03 -2.36 9.04
C GLY A 645 14.34 -1.03 9.36
N VAL A 646 13.02 -0.93 9.19
CA VAL A 646 12.24 0.27 9.56
C VAL A 646 11.35 -0.02 10.78
N LEU A 647 11.29 0.90 11.74
CA LEU A 647 10.28 0.95 12.79
C LEU A 647 9.29 2.07 12.50
N VAL A 648 7.99 1.77 12.59
CA VAL A 648 6.88 2.71 12.40
C VAL A 648 6.00 2.69 13.65
N CYS A 649 5.99 3.80 14.40
CA CYS A 649 5.30 3.94 15.67
C CYS A 649 4.62 5.32 15.79
N ASP A 650 3.92 5.55 16.89
CA ASP A 650 3.31 6.83 17.28
C ASP A 650 2.48 7.51 16.17
N SER A 651 1.60 6.76 15.49
CA SER A 651 0.83 7.17 14.30
C SER A 651 1.63 7.53 13.03
N GLY A 652 2.94 7.30 13.01
CA GLY A 652 3.81 7.54 11.85
C GLY A 652 3.43 6.69 10.63
N ARG A 653 3.82 7.17 9.44
CA ARG A 653 3.51 6.50 8.16
C ARG A 653 4.76 6.11 7.40
N CYS A 654 4.77 4.94 6.79
CA CYS A 654 5.87 4.50 5.94
C CYS A 654 5.36 3.96 4.60
N THR A 655 5.94 4.44 3.50
CA THR A 655 5.72 3.97 2.14
C THR A 655 7.04 3.42 1.61
N VAL A 656 7.04 2.21 1.05
CA VAL A 656 8.25 1.49 0.65
C VAL A 656 8.03 0.89 -0.74
N GLU A 657 8.73 1.40 -1.75
CA GLU A 657 8.49 1.09 -3.16
C GLU A 657 9.76 0.59 -3.87
N SER A 658 9.69 -0.58 -4.50
CA SER A 658 10.80 -1.21 -5.25
C SER A 658 12.09 -1.40 -4.42
N CYS A 659 11.98 -1.46 -3.09
CA CYS A 659 13.12 -1.54 -2.19
C CYS A 659 13.60 -3.00 -1.96
N GLN A 660 14.82 -3.14 -1.45
CA GLN A 660 15.39 -4.43 -1.05
C GLN A 660 15.83 -4.39 0.43
N PHE A 661 15.52 -5.46 1.17
CA PHE A 661 15.85 -5.62 2.59
C PHE A 661 16.55 -6.96 2.77
N HIS A 662 17.82 -7.01 3.19
CA HIS A 662 18.52 -8.29 3.33
C HIS A 662 19.55 -8.43 4.45
N ASN A 663 19.77 -9.68 4.88
CA ASN A 663 20.68 -10.06 5.96
C ASN A 663 20.39 -9.31 7.29
N LEU A 664 19.10 -9.15 7.63
CA LEU A 664 18.66 -8.43 8.83
C LEU A 664 18.43 -9.40 10.00
N SER A 665 19.02 -9.16 11.17
CA SER A 665 18.94 -10.06 12.35
C SER A 665 17.60 -9.98 13.10
N ARG A 666 16.72 -9.05 12.70
CA ARG A 666 15.40 -8.76 13.27
C ARG A 666 14.34 -8.65 12.16
N GLN A 667 13.19 -8.06 12.48
CA GLN A 667 12.15 -7.62 11.56
C GLN A 667 12.72 -6.73 10.46
N ALA A 668 12.29 -6.92 9.21
CA ALA A 668 12.62 -5.98 8.15
C ALA A 668 11.80 -4.69 8.26
N ILE A 669 10.50 -4.80 8.61
CA ILE A 669 9.68 -3.67 9.03
C ILE A 669 8.85 -4.06 10.26
N GLU A 670 8.89 -3.22 11.29
CA GLU A 670 8.08 -3.28 12.51
C GLU A 670 7.07 -2.12 12.51
N VAL A 671 5.80 -2.40 12.78
CA VAL A 671 4.69 -1.44 12.80
C VAL A 671 3.90 -1.64 14.10
N ARG A 672 3.60 -0.54 14.80
CA ARG A 672 2.92 -0.54 16.10
C ARG A 672 2.42 0.85 16.47
N GLU A 673 1.81 1.02 17.64
CA GLU A 673 1.51 2.32 18.25
C GLU A 673 0.78 3.26 17.26
N LEU A 674 -0.31 2.77 16.67
CA LEU A 674 -1.15 3.42 15.65
C LEU A 674 -0.48 3.67 14.27
N GLY A 675 0.76 3.20 14.08
CA GLY A 675 1.56 3.34 12.87
C GLY A 675 0.97 2.64 11.63
N GLN A 676 1.40 3.09 10.46
CA GLN A 676 0.84 2.70 9.15
C GLN A 676 1.95 2.36 8.13
N LEU A 677 1.80 1.26 7.39
CA LEU A 677 2.75 0.82 6.36
C LEU A 677 2.09 0.53 5.02
N GLU A 678 2.73 0.96 3.95
CA GLU A 678 2.46 0.53 2.58
C GLU A 678 3.76 0.07 1.90
N ALA A 679 3.84 -1.22 1.52
CA ALA A 679 4.99 -1.80 0.84
C ALA A 679 4.60 -2.34 -0.53
N ARG A 680 5.19 -1.78 -1.60
CA ARG A 680 4.93 -2.15 -3.00
C ARG A 680 6.20 -2.62 -3.71
N HIS A 681 6.10 -3.64 -4.56
CA HIS A 681 7.20 -4.16 -5.40
C HIS A 681 8.51 -4.49 -4.64
N THR A 682 8.42 -4.69 -3.32
CA THR A 682 9.56 -4.70 -2.40
C THR A 682 9.97 -6.12 -2.03
N LYS A 683 11.26 -6.32 -1.74
CA LYS A 683 11.89 -7.63 -1.63
C LYS A 683 12.60 -7.80 -0.28
N PHE A 684 12.21 -8.80 0.49
CA PHE A 684 12.77 -9.13 1.80
C PHE A 684 13.48 -10.48 1.74
N GLN A 685 14.80 -10.54 1.99
CA GLN A 685 15.58 -11.78 1.85
C GLN A 685 16.53 -12.05 3.03
N ARG A 686 16.53 -13.26 3.58
CA ARG A 686 17.43 -13.65 4.70
C ARG A 686 17.31 -12.70 5.91
N VAL A 687 16.08 -12.29 6.20
CA VAL A 687 15.73 -11.47 7.37
C VAL A 687 15.23 -12.38 8.49
N ARG A 688 15.34 -12.01 9.77
CA ARG A 688 14.78 -12.87 10.83
C ARG A 688 13.27 -12.98 10.69
N GLN A 689 12.60 -11.86 10.43
CA GLN A 689 11.15 -11.79 10.21
C GLN A 689 10.88 -10.73 9.13
N GLY A 690 9.87 -10.93 8.27
CA GLY A 690 9.60 -9.99 7.18
C GLY A 690 8.93 -8.70 7.69
N VAL A 691 7.61 -8.70 7.74
CA VAL A 691 6.82 -7.58 8.28
C VAL A 691 6.11 -8.02 9.56
N SER A 692 6.23 -7.21 10.61
CA SER A 692 5.57 -7.41 11.90
C SER A 692 4.71 -6.21 12.24
N ALA A 693 3.41 -6.43 12.46
CA ALA A 693 2.45 -5.44 12.90
C ALA A 693 1.77 -5.92 14.19
N TYR A 694 1.89 -5.18 15.29
CA TYR A 694 1.33 -5.55 16.60
C TYR A 694 1.24 -4.32 17.51
N ALA A 695 0.81 -4.48 18.78
CA ALA A 695 0.75 -3.40 19.77
C ALA A 695 0.05 -2.13 19.24
N GLY A 696 -1.18 -2.30 18.75
CA GLY A 696 -2.02 -1.21 18.23
C GLY A 696 -1.60 -0.66 16.86
N ALA A 697 -0.85 -1.41 16.04
CA ALA A 697 -0.64 -1.07 14.62
C ALA A 697 -1.99 -0.82 13.91
N ARG A 698 -2.10 0.27 13.14
CA ARG A 698 -3.39 0.71 12.57
C ARG A 698 -3.70 0.04 11.23
N SER A 699 -2.75 0.11 10.28
CA SER A 699 -2.97 -0.43 8.94
C SER A 699 -1.68 -0.84 8.24
N VAL A 700 -1.71 -1.97 7.54
CA VAL A 700 -0.59 -2.45 6.73
C VAL A 700 -1.08 -2.94 5.37
N ARG A 701 -0.47 -2.43 4.30
CA ARG A 701 -0.69 -2.85 2.91
C ARG A 701 0.61 -3.41 2.32
N ILE A 702 0.53 -4.58 1.70
CA ILE A 702 1.65 -5.29 1.06
C ILE A 702 1.21 -5.71 -0.35
N GLU A 703 1.91 -5.25 -1.40
CA GLU A 703 1.50 -5.47 -2.79
C GLU A 703 2.69 -5.82 -3.70
N HIS A 704 2.59 -6.88 -4.49
CA HIS A 704 3.66 -7.37 -5.37
C HIS A 704 5.02 -7.60 -4.65
N VAL A 705 4.96 -8.00 -3.37
CA VAL A 705 6.13 -8.18 -2.51
C VAL A 705 6.67 -9.61 -2.56
N LEU A 706 7.98 -9.78 -2.46
CA LEU A 706 8.65 -11.07 -2.30
C LEU A 706 9.34 -11.16 -0.93
N ILE A 707 8.89 -12.08 -0.07
CA ILE A 707 9.55 -12.44 1.19
C ILE A 707 10.17 -13.84 1.02
N ASP A 708 11.49 -13.96 1.24
CA ASP A 708 12.26 -15.16 0.91
C ASP A 708 13.30 -15.51 1.99
N ARG A 709 13.23 -16.73 2.54
CA ARG A 709 14.17 -17.24 3.57
C ARG A 709 14.14 -16.45 4.88
N THR A 710 12.97 -16.32 5.51
CA THR A 710 12.88 -15.79 6.89
C THR A 710 13.29 -16.84 7.93
N GLN A 711 13.82 -16.43 9.08
CA GLN A 711 14.15 -17.36 10.19
C GLN A 711 12.91 -17.71 11.02
N ASN A 712 12.04 -16.73 11.22
CA ASN A 712 10.74 -16.83 11.85
C ASN A 712 9.67 -16.60 10.77
N GLU A 713 8.68 -15.74 11.05
CA GLU A 713 7.54 -15.52 10.17
C GLU A 713 7.89 -14.69 8.93
N GLY A 714 7.19 -14.93 7.81
CA GLY A 714 7.16 -13.99 6.71
C GLY A 714 6.40 -12.71 7.08
N VAL A 715 5.18 -12.89 7.56
CA VAL A 715 4.29 -11.85 8.07
C VAL A 715 3.78 -12.25 9.46
N LEU A 716 3.79 -11.31 10.40
CA LEU A 716 3.03 -11.37 11.65
C LEU A 716 2.14 -10.12 11.73
N ALA A 717 0.84 -10.31 11.95
CA ALA A 717 -0.11 -9.22 12.13
C ALA A 717 -1.05 -9.54 13.31
N SER A 718 -0.94 -8.77 14.39
CA SER A 718 -1.78 -8.85 15.58
C SER A 718 -2.53 -7.53 15.78
N GLY A 719 -3.84 -7.59 16.01
CA GLY A 719 -4.64 -6.42 16.39
C GLY A 719 -4.55 -6.04 17.88
N ASP A 720 -3.85 -6.85 18.68
CA ASP A 720 -3.62 -6.60 20.11
C ASP A 720 -2.96 -5.24 20.37
N LEU A 721 -3.48 -4.50 21.36
CA LEU A 721 -2.91 -3.23 21.83
C LEU A 721 -1.66 -3.46 22.70
N LYS A 722 -1.56 -4.62 23.37
CA LYS A 722 -0.43 -4.93 24.27
C LYS A 722 0.80 -5.36 23.48
N THR A 723 1.98 -5.04 24.01
CA THR A 723 3.22 -5.65 23.52
C THR A 723 3.38 -7.06 24.10
N ALA A 724 4.19 -7.90 23.45
CA ALA A 724 4.57 -9.19 24.02
C ALA A 724 5.29 -9.03 25.38
N GLU A 725 6.05 -7.94 25.58
CA GLU A 725 6.67 -7.62 26.87
C GLU A 725 5.62 -7.23 27.93
N THR A 726 4.57 -6.49 27.55
CA THR A 726 3.43 -6.15 28.42
C THR A 726 2.70 -7.42 28.88
N LYS A 727 2.39 -8.35 27.95
CA LYS A 727 1.76 -9.64 28.28
C LYS A 727 2.63 -10.50 29.22
N ILE A 728 3.94 -10.56 28.97
CA ILE A 728 4.88 -11.26 29.86
C ILE A 728 4.94 -10.57 31.24
N LEU A 729 4.87 -9.24 31.31
CA LEU A 729 4.84 -8.50 32.57
C LEU A 729 3.57 -8.77 33.38
N GLU A 730 2.40 -8.82 32.74
CA GLU A 730 1.11 -9.16 33.38
C GLU A 730 1.12 -10.59 33.94
N GLN A 731 1.53 -11.57 33.13
CA GLN A 731 1.69 -12.97 33.57
C GLN A 731 2.71 -13.13 34.71
N ASN A 732 3.69 -12.23 34.82
CA ASN A 732 4.66 -12.19 35.91
C ASN A 732 4.21 -11.35 37.12
N LEU A 733 3.06 -10.65 37.06
CA LEU A 733 2.49 -9.89 38.16
C LEU A 733 1.47 -10.71 38.96
N ASP A 734 0.65 -11.54 38.29
CA ASP A 734 -0.26 -12.49 38.96
C ASP A 734 0.52 -13.57 39.74
N GLY A 735 1.77 -13.86 39.35
CA GLY A 735 2.68 -14.79 40.03
C GLY A 735 3.33 -14.23 41.31
N THR A 736 2.54 -13.68 42.25
CA THR A 736 3.06 -13.11 43.51
C THR A 736 3.71 -14.13 44.44
N GLU A 737 3.25 -15.40 44.44
CA GLU A 737 3.77 -16.44 45.33
C GLU A 737 5.14 -17.03 44.90
N LEU A 738 5.47 -17.02 43.61
CA LEU A 738 6.64 -17.72 43.06
C LEU A 738 7.97 -16.93 43.12
N ARG A 739 7.98 -15.71 43.68
CA ARG A 739 9.12 -14.78 43.59
C ARG A 739 10.19 -14.88 44.67
N GLN A 740 10.09 -15.79 45.65
CA GLN A 740 11.06 -15.82 46.77
C GLN A 740 12.36 -16.60 46.49
N GLU A 741 12.36 -17.65 45.67
CA GLU A 741 13.50 -18.61 45.68
C GLU A 741 14.58 -18.45 44.61
N ASN A 742 14.28 -17.91 43.42
CA ASN A 742 15.24 -17.90 42.30
C ASN A 742 15.61 -16.49 41.80
N ASN A 743 16.64 -15.89 42.42
CA ASN A 743 17.20 -14.60 42.01
C ASN A 743 18.74 -14.68 41.88
N PRO A 744 19.29 -14.92 40.66
CA PRO A 744 20.73 -15.06 40.43
C PRO A 744 21.45 -13.69 40.52
N ARG A 745 21.88 -13.33 41.72
CA ARG A 745 22.66 -12.12 42.00
C ARG A 745 24.01 -12.15 41.30
N GLY A 746 24.14 -11.48 40.14
CA GLY A 746 25.46 -11.37 39.49
C GLY A 746 25.57 -10.52 38.21
N THR A 747 24.53 -10.38 37.40
CA THR A 747 24.66 -9.72 36.08
C THR A 747 24.75 -8.18 36.17
N PRO A 748 25.82 -7.55 35.62
CA PRO A 748 25.86 -6.10 35.43
C PRO A 748 24.76 -5.62 34.50
N GLY A 749 24.31 -4.37 34.68
CA GLY A 749 23.27 -3.75 33.84
C GLY A 749 21.82 -4.05 34.22
N TRP A 750 21.56 -4.81 35.30
CA TRP A 750 20.19 -5.10 35.75
C TRP A 750 19.37 -3.83 36.05
N LYS A 751 20.00 -2.78 36.60
CA LYS A 751 19.36 -1.46 36.82
C LYS A 751 18.92 -0.81 35.52
N GLN A 752 19.80 -0.74 34.52
CA GLN A 752 19.50 -0.12 33.22
C GLN A 752 18.39 -0.88 32.48
N ARG A 753 18.30 -2.21 32.65
CA ARG A 753 17.14 -2.99 32.19
C ARG A 753 15.88 -2.64 32.98
N ALA A 754 15.93 -2.57 34.30
CA ALA A 754 14.77 -2.20 35.12
C ALA A 754 14.25 -0.78 34.80
N GLU A 755 15.14 0.18 34.59
CA GLU A 755 14.83 1.56 34.19
C GLU A 755 14.20 1.60 32.78
N ALA A 756 14.72 0.81 31.82
CA ALA A 756 14.12 0.66 30.50
C ALA A 756 12.74 -0.03 30.55
N HIS A 757 12.57 -1.07 31.36
CA HIS A 757 11.26 -1.72 31.58
C HIS A 757 10.26 -0.77 32.26
N GLN A 758 10.71 0.13 33.13
CA GLN A 758 9.85 1.14 33.77
C GLN A 758 9.43 2.24 32.78
N ALA A 759 10.29 2.62 31.84
CA ALA A 759 9.92 3.51 30.72
C ALA A 759 8.92 2.84 29.77
N GLY A 760 9.13 1.57 29.41
CA GLY A 760 8.19 0.79 28.60
C GLY A 760 6.81 0.63 29.25
N ARG A 761 6.76 0.47 30.58
CA ARG A 761 5.51 0.45 31.36
C ARG A 761 4.72 1.75 31.22
N LEU A 762 5.37 2.91 31.36
CA LEU A 762 4.72 4.22 31.23
C LEU A 762 4.14 4.42 29.83
N ILE A 763 4.92 4.14 28.78
CA ILE A 763 4.45 4.24 27.39
C ILE A 763 3.25 3.30 27.15
N SER A 764 3.33 2.04 27.60
CA SER A 764 2.25 1.07 27.45
C SER A 764 0.97 1.43 28.23
N MET A 765 1.05 2.21 29.31
CA MET A 765 -0.12 2.73 30.02
C MET A 765 -0.74 3.91 29.28
N MET A 766 0.07 4.89 28.88
CA MET A 766 -0.39 6.04 28.08
C MET A 766 -1.02 5.60 26.75
N SER A 767 -0.49 4.55 26.10
CA SER A 767 -1.09 3.99 24.88
C SER A 767 -2.45 3.31 25.11
N ALA A 768 -2.71 2.79 26.31
CA ALA A 768 -4.02 2.24 26.67
C ALA A 768 -5.03 3.35 27.00
N GLU A 769 -4.62 4.36 27.78
CA GLU A 769 -5.43 5.54 28.09
C GLU A 769 -5.83 6.29 26.80
N MET A 770 -4.88 6.53 25.89
CA MET A 770 -5.17 7.13 24.57
C MET A 770 -6.09 6.26 23.69
N ALA A 771 -6.10 4.93 23.86
CA ALA A 771 -6.99 4.06 23.09
C ALA A 771 -8.45 4.13 23.60
N GLU A 772 -8.64 4.27 24.92
CA GLU A 772 -9.97 4.53 25.50
C GLU A 772 -10.48 5.94 25.17
N GLU A 773 -9.60 6.95 25.20
CA GLU A 773 -9.93 8.35 24.91
C GLU A 773 -10.31 8.62 23.43
N LEU A 774 -9.88 7.75 22.50
CA LEU A 774 -10.11 7.89 21.05
C LEU A 774 -11.25 7.04 20.46
N ASP A 775 -12.12 6.42 21.28
CA ASP A 775 -13.17 5.46 20.83
C ASP A 775 -12.59 4.35 19.92
N TRP A 776 -11.41 3.83 20.30
CA TRP A 776 -10.58 2.98 19.43
C TRP A 776 -11.15 1.56 19.27
N ASN A 777 -12.16 1.44 18.42
CA ASN A 777 -12.61 0.17 17.82
C ASN A 777 -11.62 -0.34 16.73
N GLY A 778 -10.41 0.22 16.67
CA GLY A 778 -9.46 0.11 15.56
C GLY A 778 -8.68 -1.19 15.52
N ARG A 779 -9.35 -2.27 15.09
CA ARG A 779 -8.73 -3.51 14.63
C ARG A 779 -7.64 -3.21 13.58
N LEU A 780 -6.49 -3.88 13.67
CA LEU A 780 -5.42 -3.79 12.66
C LEU A 780 -5.95 -4.21 11.28
N VAL A 781 -6.05 -3.26 10.34
CA VAL A 781 -6.44 -3.55 8.96
C VAL A 781 -5.22 -4.00 8.16
N PHE A 782 -5.20 -5.28 7.76
CA PHE A 782 -4.08 -5.86 7.02
C PHE A 782 -4.53 -6.26 5.61
N VAL A 783 -3.82 -5.82 4.58
CA VAL A 783 -4.12 -6.15 3.17
C VAL A 783 -2.84 -6.63 2.48
N MET A 784 -2.87 -7.85 1.92
CA MET A 784 -1.79 -8.38 1.10
C MET A 784 -2.29 -8.87 -0.26
N SER A 785 -1.78 -8.30 -1.35
CA SER A 785 -2.13 -8.62 -2.73
C SER A 785 -0.92 -9.11 -3.54
N ASP A 786 -1.13 -10.11 -4.39
CA ASP A 786 -0.22 -10.54 -5.48
C ASP A 786 1.25 -10.77 -5.04
N SER A 787 1.42 -11.20 -3.79
CA SER A 787 2.72 -11.29 -3.11
C SER A 787 3.13 -12.75 -2.88
N THR A 788 4.44 -12.99 -2.81
CA THR A 788 5.01 -14.33 -2.59
C THR A 788 5.80 -14.36 -1.28
N ILE A 789 5.46 -15.30 -0.39
CA ILE A 789 6.25 -15.61 0.80
C ILE A 789 6.76 -17.02 0.66
N ARG A 790 8.07 -17.24 0.73
CA ARG A 790 8.65 -18.57 0.56
C ARG A 790 9.86 -18.88 1.44
N ASN A 791 10.08 -20.16 1.69
CA ASN A 791 11.20 -20.67 2.50
C ASN A 791 11.23 -20.08 3.92
N ALA A 792 10.07 -19.74 4.50
CA ALA A 792 10.02 -19.22 5.86
C ALA A 792 10.38 -20.31 6.88
N GLY A 793 11.06 -19.92 7.96
CA GLY A 793 11.46 -20.83 9.03
C GLY A 793 10.30 -21.26 9.92
N GLY A 794 9.38 -20.34 10.23
CA GLY A 794 8.15 -20.65 10.95
C GLY A 794 6.93 -20.58 10.03
N LEU A 795 6.10 -19.58 10.27
CA LEU A 795 4.85 -19.35 9.53
C LEU A 795 5.12 -18.47 8.31
N ALA A 796 4.50 -18.68 7.14
CA ALA A 796 4.58 -17.66 6.09
C ALA A 796 3.72 -16.43 6.44
N CYS A 797 2.53 -16.63 7.02
CA CYS A 797 1.74 -15.59 7.70
C CYS A 797 1.22 -16.07 9.06
N SER A 798 1.12 -15.18 10.04
CA SER A 798 0.25 -15.32 11.22
C SER A 798 -0.66 -14.10 11.36
N PHE A 799 -1.96 -14.34 11.50
CA PHE A 799 -2.96 -13.33 11.79
C PHE A 799 -3.59 -13.62 13.15
N ASP A 800 -3.40 -12.67 14.05
CA ASP A 800 -3.55 -12.82 15.49
C ASP A 800 -4.52 -11.75 16.06
N GLU A 801 -5.19 -12.09 17.15
CA GLU A 801 -5.85 -11.20 18.13
C GLU A 801 -6.47 -9.92 17.55
N GLY A 802 -7.67 -10.01 16.96
CA GLY A 802 -8.42 -8.84 16.51
C GLY A 802 -7.90 -8.17 15.23
N CYS A 803 -7.07 -8.84 14.42
CA CYS A 803 -6.72 -8.35 13.08
C CYS A 803 -7.91 -8.46 12.10
N ALA A 804 -7.98 -7.55 11.12
CA ALA A 804 -8.90 -7.60 9.98
C ALA A 804 -8.08 -7.78 8.69
N ALA A 805 -7.85 -9.04 8.30
CA ALA A 805 -6.91 -9.44 7.26
C ALA A 805 -7.60 -9.75 5.92
N GLN A 806 -7.06 -9.23 4.82
CA GLN A 806 -7.40 -9.62 3.46
C GLN A 806 -6.12 -10.10 2.74
N VAL A 807 -6.11 -11.34 2.26
CA VAL A 807 -4.98 -11.93 1.54
C VAL A 807 -5.46 -12.45 0.18
N ILE A 808 -5.03 -11.82 -0.90
CA ILE A 808 -5.60 -11.99 -2.24
C ILE A 808 -4.48 -12.34 -3.23
N ARG A 809 -4.67 -13.40 -4.02
CA ARG A 809 -3.75 -13.81 -5.10
C ARG A 809 -2.29 -14.04 -4.66
N CYS A 810 -2.07 -14.41 -3.40
CA CYS A 810 -0.72 -14.60 -2.84
C CYS A 810 -0.24 -16.06 -2.96
N SER A 811 1.09 -16.28 -2.99
CA SER A 811 1.70 -17.63 -2.98
C SER A 811 2.54 -17.82 -1.73
N LEU A 812 2.18 -18.81 -0.91
CA LEU A 812 2.80 -19.13 0.37
C LEU A 812 3.44 -20.52 0.26
N GLU A 813 4.77 -20.57 0.18
CA GLU A 813 5.50 -21.74 -0.32
C GLU A 813 6.63 -22.22 0.61
N LYS A 814 6.81 -23.54 0.74
CA LYS A 814 8.00 -24.16 1.37
C LYS A 814 8.30 -23.67 2.79
N THR A 815 7.28 -23.47 3.62
CA THR A 815 7.48 -23.19 5.05
C THR A 815 8.13 -24.41 5.71
N SER A 816 9.31 -24.19 6.29
CA SER A 816 10.15 -25.23 6.87
C SER A 816 9.85 -25.44 8.35
N GLN A 817 10.50 -26.42 8.99
CA GLN A 817 10.36 -26.65 10.43
C GLN A 817 11.54 -25.98 11.16
N ASN A 818 11.38 -24.72 11.58
CA ASN A 818 12.36 -24.11 12.48
C ASN A 818 12.17 -24.62 13.91
N PHE A 819 12.96 -25.65 14.24
CA PHE A 819 13.04 -26.25 15.57
C PHE A 819 13.28 -25.25 16.71
N SER A 820 13.90 -24.08 16.47
CA SER A 820 14.14 -23.08 17.53
C SER A 820 12.89 -22.27 17.92
N ALA A 821 11.84 -22.29 17.09
CA ALA A 821 10.58 -21.61 17.35
C ALA A 821 9.45 -22.55 17.82
N GLY A 822 9.64 -23.88 17.73
CA GLY A 822 8.66 -24.89 18.13
C GLY A 822 7.44 -25.04 17.21
N PHE A 823 7.19 -24.10 16.30
CA PHE A 823 6.10 -24.17 15.33
C PHE A 823 6.42 -25.11 14.16
N ALA A 824 5.38 -25.77 13.65
CA ALA A 824 5.44 -26.40 12.34
C ALA A 824 5.54 -25.34 11.23
N GLY A 825 6.06 -25.73 10.06
CA GLY A 825 6.04 -24.88 8.87
C GLY A 825 4.62 -24.74 8.32
N ILE A 826 3.94 -23.66 8.69
CA ILE A 826 2.54 -23.41 8.28
C ILE A 826 2.50 -22.23 7.30
N GLY A 827 1.87 -22.40 6.14
CA GLY A 827 1.69 -21.33 5.16
C GLY A 827 0.98 -20.11 5.76
N MET A 828 -0.16 -20.33 6.42
CA MET A 828 -0.89 -19.29 7.14
C MET A 828 -1.53 -19.82 8.43
N MET A 829 -1.35 -19.10 9.52
CA MET A 829 -2.07 -19.26 10.79
C MET A 829 -3.09 -18.13 10.95
N ILE A 830 -4.30 -18.45 11.43
CA ILE A 830 -5.35 -17.47 11.78
C ILE A 830 -5.91 -17.83 13.18
N LYS A 831 -5.95 -16.89 14.11
CA LYS A 831 -6.44 -17.08 15.50
C LYS A 831 -6.80 -15.74 16.17
N GLY A 832 -7.38 -15.82 17.37
CA GLY A 832 -7.59 -14.65 18.24
C GLY A 832 -8.77 -13.75 17.89
N GLY A 833 -9.76 -14.24 17.16
CA GLY A 833 -10.89 -13.40 16.72
C GLY A 833 -10.51 -12.44 15.59
N THR A 834 -9.58 -12.89 14.75
CA THR A 834 -9.23 -12.26 13.48
C THR A 834 -10.36 -12.46 12.48
N ASP A 835 -10.83 -11.39 11.85
CA ASP A 835 -11.62 -11.49 10.62
C ASP A 835 -10.64 -11.66 9.45
N ALA A 836 -10.71 -12.78 8.71
CA ALA A 836 -9.74 -13.13 7.69
C ALA A 836 -10.41 -13.52 6.36
N THR A 837 -10.05 -12.85 5.28
CA THR A 837 -10.54 -13.12 3.92
C THR A 837 -9.39 -13.53 3.02
N VAL A 838 -9.30 -14.82 2.68
CA VAL A 838 -8.22 -15.42 1.90
C VAL A 838 -8.75 -15.85 0.53
N LYS A 839 -8.37 -15.16 -0.55
CA LYS A 839 -8.93 -15.37 -1.90
C LYS A 839 -7.87 -15.66 -2.96
N GLN A 840 -8.10 -16.69 -3.77
CA GLN A 840 -7.28 -17.04 -4.94
C GLN A 840 -5.79 -17.33 -4.61
N CYS A 841 -5.49 -17.72 -3.37
CA CYS A 841 -4.14 -17.94 -2.89
C CYS A 841 -3.62 -19.36 -3.17
N ARG A 842 -2.29 -19.50 -3.21
CA ARG A 842 -1.55 -20.76 -3.37
C ARG A 842 -0.85 -21.14 -2.06
N PHE A 843 -0.98 -22.40 -1.67
CA PHE A 843 -0.32 -22.99 -0.51
C PHE A 843 0.46 -24.24 -0.96
N LEU A 844 1.77 -24.11 -1.14
CA LEU A 844 2.59 -25.11 -1.85
C LEU A 844 3.76 -25.64 -1.01
N GLU A 845 3.89 -26.97 -0.93
CA GLU A 845 5.07 -27.64 -0.34
C GLU A 845 5.37 -27.23 1.13
N ASN A 846 4.34 -26.80 1.86
CA ASN A 846 4.40 -26.44 3.28
C ASN A 846 4.25 -27.70 4.17
N ILE A 847 4.44 -27.60 5.49
CA ILE A 847 4.03 -28.71 6.39
C ILE A 847 2.52 -28.74 6.53
N ILE A 848 1.91 -27.57 6.79
CA ILE A 848 0.47 -27.31 6.64
C ILE A 848 0.34 -26.06 5.77
N GLY A 849 -0.58 -26.01 4.81
CA GLY A 849 -0.86 -24.81 4.02
C GLY A 849 -1.62 -23.75 4.82
N LEU A 850 -2.84 -24.06 5.25
CA LEU A 850 -3.67 -23.16 6.07
C LEU A 850 -4.10 -23.84 7.37
N ASN A 851 -3.98 -23.12 8.49
CA ASN A 851 -4.44 -23.53 9.81
C ASN A 851 -5.25 -22.40 10.44
N VAL A 852 -6.48 -22.71 10.89
CA VAL A 852 -7.31 -21.82 11.69
C VAL A 852 -7.32 -22.38 13.10
N GLY A 853 -6.62 -21.71 14.01
CA GLY A 853 -6.62 -22.04 15.44
C GLY A 853 -7.85 -21.48 16.15
N PHE A 854 -7.77 -21.34 17.48
CA PHE A 854 -8.84 -20.75 18.29
C PHE A 854 -9.11 -19.30 17.87
N ASN A 855 -10.15 -19.09 17.05
CA ASN A 855 -10.48 -17.80 16.43
C ASN A 855 -11.84 -17.26 16.90
N TYR A 856 -11.90 -16.87 18.17
CA TYR A 856 -13.13 -16.49 18.86
C TYR A 856 -13.89 -15.34 18.18
N ALA A 857 -15.13 -15.59 17.77
CA ALA A 857 -16.00 -14.61 17.07
C ALA A 857 -15.39 -13.93 15.81
N GLY A 858 -14.29 -14.45 15.26
CA GLY A 858 -13.66 -13.92 14.03
C GLY A 858 -14.08 -14.70 12.78
N ASN A 859 -14.59 -13.99 11.78
CA ASN A 859 -15.11 -14.57 10.54
C ASN A 859 -13.97 -14.91 9.57
N VAL A 860 -13.80 -16.20 9.26
CA VAL A 860 -12.79 -16.69 8.30
C VAL A 860 -13.46 -17.15 7.01
N VAL A 861 -13.08 -16.52 5.90
CA VAL A 861 -13.60 -16.76 4.55
C VAL A 861 -12.44 -17.17 3.63
N VAL A 862 -12.53 -18.37 3.05
CA VAL A 862 -11.49 -18.94 2.17
C VAL A 862 -12.11 -19.28 0.81
N GLU A 863 -11.67 -18.58 -0.24
CA GLU A 863 -12.27 -18.67 -1.57
C GLU A 863 -11.25 -18.97 -2.67
N ASN A 864 -11.54 -19.97 -3.51
CA ASN A 864 -10.79 -20.30 -4.72
C ASN A 864 -9.28 -20.58 -4.51
N CYS A 865 -8.89 -20.96 -3.30
CA CYS A 865 -7.50 -21.23 -2.95
C CYS A 865 -7.05 -22.63 -3.43
N VAL A 866 -5.76 -22.73 -3.76
CA VAL A 866 -5.11 -23.95 -4.26
C VAL A 866 -4.09 -24.44 -3.25
N PHE A 867 -4.27 -25.67 -2.78
CA PHE A 867 -3.39 -26.39 -1.88
C PHE A 867 -2.69 -27.51 -2.65
N ALA A 868 -1.36 -27.59 -2.61
CA ALA A 868 -0.64 -28.64 -3.33
C ALA A 868 0.63 -29.09 -2.60
N LYS A 869 0.83 -30.42 -2.53
CA LYS A 869 2.04 -31.05 -1.99
C LYS A 869 2.38 -30.71 -0.53
N ASN A 870 1.45 -30.16 0.26
CA ASN A 870 1.63 -29.99 1.71
C ASN A 870 1.87 -31.37 2.37
N ASN A 871 2.63 -31.42 3.47
CA ASN A 871 3.05 -32.69 4.08
C ASN A 871 2.00 -33.32 5.00
N LEU A 872 1.18 -32.49 5.65
CA LEU A 872 0.01 -32.90 6.43
C LEU A 872 -1.27 -32.46 5.72
N THR A 873 -2.41 -32.98 6.15
CA THR A 873 -3.72 -32.45 5.76
C THR A 873 -3.84 -30.99 6.19
N ASP A 874 -4.44 -30.19 5.31
CA ASP A 874 -4.75 -28.79 5.58
C ASP A 874 -5.95 -28.71 6.54
N LEU A 875 -5.78 -28.06 7.69
CA LEU A 875 -6.76 -28.01 8.80
C LEU A 875 -8.06 -27.24 8.48
N VAL A 876 -8.25 -26.94 7.20
CA VAL A 876 -9.49 -26.45 6.60
C VAL A 876 -10.58 -27.53 6.62
N GLU A 877 -10.22 -28.83 6.52
CA GLU A 877 -11.19 -29.93 6.47
C GLU A 877 -11.83 -30.25 7.84
N ASP A 878 -11.05 -30.22 8.93
CA ASP A 878 -11.51 -30.60 10.28
C ASP A 878 -12.44 -29.56 10.94
N GLY A 879 -12.59 -28.35 10.37
CA GLY A 879 -13.37 -27.24 10.94
C GLY A 879 -14.89 -27.45 11.04
N THR A 880 -15.39 -28.64 10.69
CA THR A 880 -16.77 -29.09 10.94
C THR A 880 -16.90 -30.00 12.19
N THR A 881 -15.77 -30.43 12.76
CA THR A 881 -15.72 -31.20 14.00
C THR A 881 -16.00 -30.31 15.20
N ASP A 882 -16.85 -30.75 16.13
CA ASP A 882 -17.01 -30.10 17.43
C ASP A 882 -15.62 -29.90 18.09
N PRO A 883 -15.19 -28.66 18.42
CA PRO A 883 -13.89 -28.41 19.03
C PRO A 883 -13.71 -29.16 20.36
N ALA A 884 -14.80 -29.40 21.09
CA ALA A 884 -14.76 -30.24 22.28
C ALA A 884 -14.45 -31.70 21.92
N GLN A 885 -15.04 -32.21 20.83
CA GLN A 885 -14.75 -33.55 20.32
C GLN A 885 -13.31 -33.68 19.82
N PHE A 886 -12.79 -32.70 19.08
CA PHE A 886 -11.38 -32.68 18.68
C PHE A 886 -10.43 -32.73 19.90
N MET A 887 -10.73 -31.97 20.96
CA MET A 887 -9.95 -32.00 22.20
C MET A 887 -10.09 -33.35 22.94
N ARG A 888 -11.28 -33.97 22.94
CA ARG A 888 -11.51 -35.32 23.50
C ARG A 888 -10.74 -36.40 22.73
N ASP A 889 -10.76 -36.36 21.40
CA ASP A 889 -10.11 -37.36 20.54
C ASP A 889 -8.57 -37.21 20.47
N ARG A 890 -8.05 -36.04 20.86
CA ARG A 890 -6.61 -35.77 21.02
C ARG A 890 -6.07 -36.09 22.41
N LEU A 891 -6.91 -36.35 23.42
CA LEU A 891 -6.44 -36.82 24.73
C LEU A 891 -5.82 -38.22 24.60
N PRO A 892 -4.65 -38.48 25.22
CA PRO A 892 -4.09 -39.82 25.26
C PRO A 892 -5.08 -40.85 25.83
N LYS A 893 -5.18 -42.03 25.23
CA LYS A 893 -6.00 -43.13 25.79
C LYS A 893 -5.39 -43.56 27.12
N GLY A 894 -6.09 -43.27 28.22
CA GLY A 894 -5.57 -43.41 29.59
C GLY A 894 -5.07 -42.11 30.22
N ALA A 895 -5.40 -40.94 29.68
CA ALA A 895 -5.16 -39.65 30.32
C ALA A 895 -5.79 -39.60 31.74
N PRO A 896 -5.11 -39.00 32.73
CA PRO A 896 -5.64 -38.85 34.09
C PRO A 896 -7.02 -38.18 34.12
N SER A 897 -7.88 -38.62 35.04
CA SER A 897 -9.27 -38.12 35.15
C SER A 897 -9.34 -36.64 35.51
N ASP A 898 -8.37 -36.11 36.25
CA ASP A 898 -8.26 -34.68 36.55
C ASP A 898 -7.86 -33.85 35.31
N LEU A 899 -6.99 -34.38 34.45
CA LEU A 899 -6.64 -33.74 33.17
C LEU A 899 -7.84 -33.75 32.21
N SER A 900 -8.57 -34.87 32.15
CA SER A 900 -9.80 -34.98 31.36
C SER A 900 -10.88 -33.99 31.87
N ALA A 901 -11.06 -33.91 33.19
CA ALA A 901 -11.96 -32.93 33.82
C ALA A 901 -11.53 -31.47 33.57
N LYS A 902 -10.23 -31.16 33.62
CA LYS A 902 -9.70 -29.82 33.28
C LYS A 902 -9.96 -29.45 31.82
N VAL A 903 -9.79 -30.39 30.89
CA VAL A 903 -10.10 -30.17 29.46
C VAL A 903 -11.60 -30.00 29.24
N GLN A 904 -12.45 -30.80 29.89
CA GLN A 904 -13.90 -30.69 29.80
C GLN A 904 -14.42 -29.37 30.40
N ALA A 905 -13.93 -28.96 31.58
CA ALA A 905 -14.29 -27.68 32.20
C ALA A 905 -13.80 -26.48 31.36
N TYR A 906 -12.59 -26.56 30.78
CA TYR A 906 -12.07 -25.55 29.84
C TYR A 906 -12.98 -25.41 28.62
N VAL A 907 -13.34 -26.54 28.01
CA VAL A 907 -14.31 -26.63 26.90
C VAL A 907 -15.65 -25.98 27.28
N GLU A 908 -16.24 -26.38 28.41
CA GLU A 908 -17.55 -25.88 28.86
C GLU A 908 -17.52 -24.37 29.12
N THR A 909 -16.43 -23.86 29.71
CA THR A 909 -16.21 -22.42 29.92
C THR A 909 -16.21 -21.65 28.60
N HIS A 910 -15.49 -22.15 27.59
CA HIS A 910 -15.41 -21.51 26.28
C HIS A 910 -16.71 -21.65 25.47
N GLN A 911 -17.48 -22.72 25.72
CA GLN A 911 -18.78 -22.95 25.12
C GLN A 911 -19.87 -22.04 25.71
N GLN A 912 -19.89 -21.87 27.04
CA GLN A 912 -20.80 -20.95 27.73
C GLN A 912 -20.50 -19.48 27.40
N ALA A 913 -19.22 -19.12 27.25
CA ALA A 913 -18.82 -17.77 26.87
C ALA A 913 -19.01 -17.45 25.37
N GLY A 914 -19.44 -18.41 24.54
CA GLY A 914 -19.62 -18.21 23.08
C GLY A 914 -18.31 -17.99 22.31
N VAL A 915 -17.18 -18.47 22.86
CA VAL A 915 -15.81 -18.18 22.40
C VAL A 915 -15.36 -19.08 21.24
N TRP A 916 -16.20 -20.03 20.80
CA TRP A 916 -15.90 -20.84 19.61
C TRP A 916 -15.92 -20.00 18.32
N SER A 917 -15.13 -20.41 17.33
CA SER A 917 -15.03 -19.71 16.05
C SER A 917 -16.34 -19.81 15.26
N THR A 918 -16.74 -18.71 14.63
CA THR A 918 -17.78 -18.75 13.59
C THR A 918 -17.36 -19.72 12.47
N PRO A 919 -18.28 -20.49 11.89
CA PRO A 919 -17.94 -21.54 10.92
C PRO A 919 -17.20 -20.97 9.72
N ILE A 920 -16.06 -21.58 9.39
CA ILE A 920 -15.17 -21.16 8.29
C ILE A 920 -15.93 -21.28 6.97
N GLN A 921 -16.10 -20.16 6.25
CA GLN A 921 -16.78 -20.15 4.96
C GLN A 921 -15.79 -20.58 3.87
N GLN A 922 -16.11 -21.67 3.17
CA GLN A 922 -15.21 -22.30 2.19
C GLN A 922 -15.90 -22.39 0.83
N VAL A 923 -15.28 -21.81 -0.21
CA VAL A 923 -15.84 -21.79 -1.57
C VAL A 923 -14.76 -22.10 -2.60
N GLY A 924 -15.01 -23.08 -3.49
CA GLY A 924 -14.16 -23.31 -4.68
C GLY A 924 -12.72 -23.77 -4.42
N LEU A 925 -12.42 -24.28 -3.22
CA LEU A 925 -11.09 -24.78 -2.84
C LEU A 925 -10.63 -25.95 -3.72
N ARG A 926 -9.32 -26.07 -3.95
CA ARG A 926 -8.73 -27.17 -4.74
C ARG A 926 -7.53 -27.78 -4.02
N PHE A 927 -7.61 -29.07 -3.74
CA PHE A 927 -6.50 -29.88 -3.24
C PHE A 927 -5.89 -30.67 -4.40
N LEU A 928 -4.60 -30.45 -4.67
CA LEU A 928 -3.88 -31.04 -5.80
C LEU A 928 -2.89 -32.11 -5.32
N SER A 929 -2.90 -33.26 -5.98
CA SER A 929 -1.97 -34.35 -5.69
C SER A 929 -0.55 -33.99 -6.11
N LYS A 930 0.44 -34.77 -5.65
CA LYS A 930 1.85 -34.57 -6.00
C LYS A 930 2.17 -34.76 -7.51
N LYS A 931 1.18 -35.16 -8.33
CA LYS A 931 1.30 -35.35 -9.79
C LYS A 931 0.64 -34.24 -10.62
N ASP A 932 -0.23 -33.43 -10.04
CA ASP A 932 -1.06 -32.49 -10.81
C ASP A 932 -0.30 -31.22 -11.17
N ARG A 933 -0.67 -30.60 -12.30
CA ARG A 933 -0.15 -29.27 -12.67
C ARG A 933 -0.67 -28.25 -11.67
N ILE A 934 0.25 -27.63 -10.93
CA ILE A 934 -0.06 -26.45 -10.11
C ILE A 934 -0.39 -25.29 -11.06
N PRO A 935 -1.58 -24.65 -10.95
CA PRO A 935 -1.94 -23.51 -11.79
C PRO A 935 -1.15 -22.25 -11.40
N GLU A 936 -1.02 -21.34 -12.35
CA GLU A 936 -0.57 -19.97 -12.09
C GLU A 936 -1.67 -19.14 -11.42
N ILE A 937 -1.29 -18.08 -10.72
CA ILE A 937 -2.23 -17.20 -9.99
C ILE A 937 -3.28 -16.59 -10.94
N SER A 938 -2.85 -16.24 -12.15
CA SER A 938 -3.67 -15.81 -13.29
C SER A 938 -4.71 -16.87 -13.73
N GLU A 939 -4.37 -18.15 -13.68
CA GLU A 939 -5.28 -19.25 -14.06
C GLU A 939 -6.32 -19.55 -12.97
N ILE A 940 -6.07 -19.18 -11.71
CA ILE A 940 -7.00 -19.41 -10.59
C ILE A 940 -8.28 -18.57 -10.76
N SER A 941 -8.14 -17.29 -11.16
CA SER A 941 -9.26 -16.37 -11.33
C SER A 941 -10.12 -16.66 -12.58
N ALA A 942 -9.53 -17.25 -13.62
CA ALA A 942 -10.19 -17.49 -14.91
C ALA A 942 -11.16 -18.69 -14.92
N VAL A 943 -11.12 -19.55 -13.89
CA VAL A 943 -12.00 -20.73 -13.79
C VAL A 943 -13.27 -20.36 -13.04
N ALA A 944 -14.36 -20.17 -13.79
CA ALA A 944 -15.69 -19.98 -13.22
C ALA A 944 -16.05 -21.11 -12.23
N VAL A 945 -16.67 -20.75 -11.10
CA VAL A 945 -17.14 -21.70 -10.08
C VAL A 945 -18.35 -22.46 -10.61
N GLY A 946 -18.09 -23.53 -11.37
CA GLY A 946 -19.12 -24.48 -11.76
C GLY A 946 -19.75 -25.11 -10.52
N THR A 947 -21.08 -25.16 -10.48
CA THR A 947 -21.84 -25.75 -9.37
C THR A 947 -21.38 -27.18 -9.11
N THR A 948 -20.85 -27.44 -7.92
CA THR A 948 -20.28 -28.74 -7.54
C THR A 948 -21.37 -29.79 -7.36
N THR A 949 -21.70 -30.50 -8.44
CA THR A 949 -22.42 -31.77 -8.35
C THR A 949 -21.63 -32.72 -7.45
N LYS A 950 -22.20 -33.13 -6.32
CA LYS A 950 -21.58 -34.07 -5.37
C LYS A 950 -21.31 -35.42 -6.06
N GLN A 951 -20.09 -35.63 -6.55
CA GLN A 951 -19.58 -36.97 -6.81
C GLN A 951 -18.99 -37.51 -5.50
N PRO A 952 -19.43 -38.69 -5.00
CA PRO A 952 -18.79 -39.32 -3.86
C PRO A 952 -17.39 -39.83 -4.24
N LEU A 953 -16.49 -39.94 -3.25
CA LEU A 953 -15.16 -40.54 -3.48
C LEU A 953 -15.28 -42.01 -3.93
N PRO A 954 -14.28 -42.55 -4.65
CA PRO A 954 -14.29 -43.94 -5.10
C PRO A 954 -14.43 -44.94 -3.95
N GLN A 955 -15.32 -45.92 -4.11
CA GLN A 955 -15.56 -46.99 -3.15
C GLN A 955 -14.34 -47.93 -3.00
N LYS A 956 -13.38 -47.57 -2.13
CA LYS A 956 -12.29 -48.49 -1.75
C LYS A 956 -11.86 -48.47 -0.27
N LEU A 957 -12.57 -47.75 0.59
CA LEU A 957 -12.41 -47.83 2.06
C LEU A 957 -13.69 -48.29 2.79
N ALA A 958 -14.84 -48.32 2.11
CA ALA A 958 -16.12 -48.78 2.69
C ALA A 958 -16.20 -50.30 2.91
N TRP A 959 -15.31 -51.10 2.32
CA TRP A 959 -15.39 -52.56 2.36
C TRP A 959 -14.74 -53.17 3.61
N GLU A 960 -13.73 -52.51 4.20
CA GLU A 960 -13.01 -53.03 5.36
C GLU A 960 -13.78 -52.78 6.68
N ALA A 961 -14.56 -51.69 6.74
CA ALA A 961 -15.45 -51.40 7.86
C ALA A 961 -16.65 -52.36 7.98
N ALA A 962 -17.05 -53.00 6.88
CA ALA A 962 -18.18 -53.95 6.85
C ALA A 962 -17.86 -55.35 7.41
N SER A 963 -16.65 -55.58 7.92
CA SER A 963 -16.17 -56.89 8.37
C SER A 963 -16.35 -57.19 9.87
N GLN A 964 -16.80 -56.22 10.68
CA GLN A 964 -16.95 -56.38 12.13
C GLN A 964 -18.43 -56.26 12.53
N ASN A 965 -18.98 -57.38 13.01
CA ASN A 965 -20.40 -57.70 12.93
C ASN A 965 -21.11 -57.51 14.28
N GLN A 966 -21.37 -56.26 14.70
CA GLN A 966 -22.12 -55.95 15.93
C GLN A 966 -23.06 -54.74 15.79
N TYR A 967 -24.36 -55.03 15.67
CA TYR A 967 -25.49 -54.14 15.97
C TYR A 967 -26.71 -54.99 16.33
N PRO A 968 -27.51 -54.60 17.33
CA PRO A 968 -28.92 -54.95 17.41
C PRO A 968 -29.80 -53.76 16.98
N GLU A 969 -30.72 -54.06 16.06
CA GLU A 969 -32.05 -53.45 15.87
C GLU A 969 -32.17 -51.95 15.55
N ALA A 970 -32.95 -51.67 14.50
CA ALA A 970 -33.34 -50.33 14.06
C ALA A 970 -34.85 -50.18 14.15
N SER A 971 -35.36 -48.95 14.26
CA SER A 971 -36.78 -48.63 14.09
C SER A 971 -36.99 -47.55 13.04
N GLU A 972 -37.61 -47.99 11.95
CA GLU A 972 -38.44 -47.27 10.98
C GLU A 972 -37.87 -46.08 10.15
N ILE A 973 -38.53 -45.90 9.01
CA ILE A 973 -38.20 -45.00 7.91
C ILE A 973 -39.49 -44.25 7.59
N ASP A 974 -39.41 -42.94 7.34
CA ASP A 974 -40.33 -42.31 6.39
C ASP A 974 -39.58 -41.34 5.48
N ILE A 975 -39.83 -41.47 4.17
CA ILE A 975 -39.25 -40.65 3.10
C ILE A 975 -40.31 -40.48 2.01
N THR A 976 -41.04 -39.38 2.06
CA THR A 976 -41.92 -38.93 0.97
C THR A 976 -41.20 -37.97 0.01
N ARG A 977 -41.66 -37.92 -1.24
CA ARG A 977 -40.87 -37.45 -2.40
C ARG A 977 -41.10 -35.97 -2.73
N GLY A 978 -40.05 -35.32 -3.27
CA GLY A 978 -40.13 -33.97 -3.87
C GLY A 978 -39.19 -33.79 -5.07
N THR A 979 -39.73 -33.93 -6.27
CA THR A 979 -39.16 -33.50 -7.57
C THR A 979 -38.86 -31.98 -7.58
N GLY A 980 -37.84 -31.42 -8.24
CA GLY A 980 -36.80 -31.97 -9.10
C GLY A 980 -36.85 -31.46 -10.55
N GLN A 981 -35.94 -30.56 -10.95
CA GLN A 981 -35.39 -30.47 -12.31
C GLN A 981 -34.14 -29.57 -12.38
N VAL A 982 -33.25 -29.84 -13.35
CA VAL A 982 -32.03 -29.06 -13.64
C VAL A 982 -32.00 -28.77 -15.15
N VAL A 983 -31.69 -27.53 -15.53
CA VAL A 983 -31.50 -27.14 -16.94
C VAL A 983 -30.04 -27.31 -17.33
N VAL A 984 -29.78 -28.08 -18.39
CA VAL A 984 -28.47 -28.23 -19.01
C VAL A 984 -28.49 -27.53 -20.37
N THR A 985 -27.51 -26.68 -20.63
CA THR A 985 -27.29 -26.03 -21.93
C THR A 985 -25.95 -26.45 -22.52
N GLU A 986 -25.97 -27.24 -23.58
CA GLU A 986 -24.77 -27.57 -24.35
C GLU A 986 -24.45 -26.49 -25.38
N SER A 987 -23.20 -26.01 -25.39
CA SER A 987 -22.59 -25.34 -26.54
C SER A 987 -21.07 -25.25 -26.39
N ARG A 988 -20.34 -26.18 -27.03
CA ARG A 988 -18.89 -26.04 -27.28
C ARG A 988 -18.58 -26.36 -28.74
N ARG A 989 -18.32 -25.31 -29.53
CA ARG A 989 -17.57 -25.45 -30.79
C ARG A 989 -16.08 -25.46 -30.46
N ILE A 990 -15.36 -26.46 -30.99
CA ILE A 990 -13.90 -26.56 -30.82
C ILE A 990 -13.23 -25.64 -31.84
N TYR A 991 -12.53 -24.61 -31.36
CA TYR A 991 -11.52 -23.90 -32.14
C TYR A 991 -10.14 -24.43 -31.74
N ALA A 992 -9.45 -25.10 -32.68
CA ALA A 992 -8.06 -25.47 -32.50
C ALA A 992 -7.16 -24.27 -32.87
N PHE A 993 -6.36 -23.79 -31.92
CA PHE A 993 -5.26 -22.87 -32.18
C PHE A 993 -3.93 -23.59 -31.99
N ALA A 994 -3.14 -23.66 -33.06
CA ALA A 994 -1.78 -24.19 -33.00
C ALA A 994 -0.82 -23.10 -32.50
N ALA A 995 -0.14 -23.35 -31.38
CA ALA A 995 1.00 -22.55 -30.97
C ALA A 995 2.23 -22.93 -31.82
N PRO A 996 3.08 -21.97 -32.23
CA PRO A 996 4.25 -22.26 -33.06
C PRO A 996 5.31 -23.03 -32.27
N LEU A 997 5.82 -24.11 -32.88
CA LEU A 997 6.83 -25.02 -32.31
C LEU A 997 8.12 -24.30 -31.87
N SER A 998 8.38 -23.09 -32.39
CA SER A 998 9.53 -22.24 -32.04
C SER A 998 9.61 -21.88 -30.55
N GLU A 999 8.48 -21.65 -29.88
CA GLU A 999 8.50 -21.25 -28.46
C GLU A 999 8.78 -22.44 -27.54
N VAL A 1000 8.29 -23.64 -27.90
CA VAL A 1000 8.62 -24.89 -27.20
C VAL A 1000 10.12 -25.18 -27.30
N LEU A 1001 10.72 -24.97 -28.48
CA LEU A 1001 12.16 -25.15 -28.70
C LEU A 1001 13.02 -24.10 -27.95
N LYS A 1002 12.58 -22.85 -27.86
CA LYS A 1002 13.22 -21.83 -27.01
C LYS A 1002 13.15 -22.19 -25.53
N LEU A 1003 12.02 -22.72 -25.06
CA LEU A 1003 11.83 -23.13 -23.67
C LEU A 1003 12.74 -24.32 -23.31
N LEU A 1004 12.81 -25.34 -24.17
CA LEU A 1004 13.69 -26.49 -24.00
C LEU A 1004 15.18 -26.08 -23.99
N ARG A 1005 15.57 -25.11 -24.83
CA ARG A 1005 16.93 -24.56 -24.84
C ARG A 1005 17.31 -23.91 -23.51
N ARG A 1006 16.45 -23.02 -22.98
CA ARG A 1006 16.64 -22.40 -21.64
C ARG A 1006 16.68 -23.42 -20.50
N LEU A 1007 15.97 -24.55 -20.63
CA LEU A 1007 16.02 -25.63 -19.65
C LEU A 1007 17.34 -26.43 -19.73
N SER A 1008 17.97 -26.57 -20.90
CA SER A 1008 19.30 -27.18 -21.01
C SER A 1008 20.43 -26.28 -20.49
N GLU A 1009 20.35 -24.97 -20.74
CA GLU A 1009 21.38 -23.99 -20.35
C GLU A 1009 21.46 -23.84 -18.81
N ASN A 1010 20.34 -23.90 -18.10
CA ASN A 1010 20.31 -23.83 -16.62
C ASN A 1010 20.79 -25.10 -15.89
N CYS A 1011 21.07 -26.21 -16.58
CA CYS A 1011 21.54 -27.46 -15.97
C CYS A 1011 23.06 -27.67 -16.01
N LEU A 1012 23.83 -26.63 -16.37
CA LEU A 1012 25.29 -26.70 -16.54
C LEU A 1012 26.10 -25.96 -15.44
N ALA A 1013 25.43 -25.33 -14.47
CA ALA A 1013 26.06 -24.44 -13.48
C ALA A 1013 26.30 -25.06 -12.08
N ASP A 1014 26.36 -26.40 -11.96
CA ASP A 1014 26.68 -27.11 -10.72
C ASP A 1014 27.48 -28.39 -11.03
N GLU A 1015 28.79 -28.37 -10.72
CA GLU A 1015 29.72 -29.44 -11.08
C GLU A 1015 29.66 -30.67 -10.14
N ASN A 1016 28.98 -30.59 -9.00
CA ASN A 1016 29.09 -31.60 -7.93
C ASN A 1016 27.99 -32.70 -7.94
N SER A 1017 27.25 -32.89 -9.04
CA SER A 1017 26.17 -33.90 -9.13
C SER A 1017 26.46 -35.08 -10.08
N GLY A 1018 26.51 -36.28 -9.50
CA GLY A 1018 27.09 -37.50 -10.09
C GLY A 1018 26.57 -37.99 -11.46
N ARG A 1019 27.49 -38.60 -12.22
CA ARG A 1019 27.33 -39.05 -13.63
C ARG A 1019 26.15 -39.98 -13.94
N MET A 1020 25.51 -40.63 -12.97
CA MET A 1020 24.44 -41.60 -13.22
C MET A 1020 23.12 -40.98 -13.73
N ALA A 1021 22.81 -39.73 -13.39
CA ALA A 1021 21.51 -39.12 -13.74
C ALA A 1021 21.29 -39.00 -15.26
N ARG A 1022 22.34 -38.73 -16.04
CA ARG A 1022 22.26 -38.46 -17.49
C ARG A 1022 21.78 -39.67 -18.31
N ALA A 1023 22.04 -40.90 -17.85
CA ALA A 1023 21.70 -42.14 -18.57
C ALA A 1023 20.24 -42.62 -18.38
N GLY A 1024 19.47 -41.98 -17.51
CA GLY A 1024 18.03 -42.24 -17.33
C GLY A 1024 17.17 -41.40 -18.28
N MET A 1025 17.42 -40.09 -18.32
CA MET A 1025 16.57 -39.10 -18.99
C MET A 1025 16.42 -39.37 -20.51
N LEU A 1026 17.52 -39.71 -21.18
CA LEU A 1026 17.53 -40.07 -22.62
C LEU A 1026 16.65 -41.29 -22.94
N ARG A 1027 16.57 -42.28 -22.02
CA ARG A 1027 15.72 -43.48 -22.18
C ARG A 1027 14.23 -43.22 -21.91
N GLN A 1028 13.87 -42.03 -21.44
CA GLN A 1028 12.48 -41.62 -21.21
C GLN A 1028 11.93 -40.79 -22.38
N LEU A 1029 12.73 -39.87 -22.97
CA LEU A 1029 12.37 -39.14 -24.19
C LEU A 1029 11.99 -40.08 -25.34
N GLY A 1030 12.81 -41.10 -25.60
CA GLY A 1030 12.59 -42.06 -26.68
C GLY A 1030 11.28 -42.84 -26.60
N ARG A 1031 10.66 -42.94 -25.41
CA ARG A 1031 9.36 -43.64 -25.24
C ARG A 1031 8.16 -42.75 -25.59
N GLN A 1032 8.23 -41.44 -25.32
CA GLN A 1032 7.10 -40.55 -25.58
C GLN A 1032 6.92 -40.26 -27.08
N LEU A 1033 8.02 -40.23 -27.86
CA LEU A 1033 7.95 -40.11 -29.32
C LEU A 1033 7.27 -41.30 -30.01
N ALA A 1034 7.29 -42.50 -29.42
CA ALA A 1034 6.62 -43.67 -29.96
C ALA A 1034 5.08 -43.61 -29.79
N MET A 1035 4.59 -42.91 -28.78
CA MET A 1035 3.18 -42.94 -28.37
C MET A 1035 2.27 -42.01 -29.20
N LEU A 1036 2.85 -41.04 -29.91
CA LEU A 1036 2.12 -40.03 -30.71
C LEU A 1036 1.69 -40.51 -32.12
N ARG A 1037 1.81 -41.82 -32.43
CA ARG A 1037 1.59 -42.36 -33.79
C ARG A 1037 0.34 -43.22 -33.98
N GLN A 1038 -0.55 -43.36 -32.98
CA GLN A 1038 -1.58 -44.41 -32.96
C GLN A 1038 -3.05 -43.98 -32.76
N LEU A 1039 -3.43 -42.71 -32.90
CA LEU A 1039 -4.83 -42.28 -32.73
C LEU A 1039 -5.39 -41.46 -33.90
N SER A 1040 -6.18 -42.11 -34.77
CA SER A 1040 -7.15 -41.50 -35.70
C SER A 1040 -8.19 -42.56 -36.13
N SER A 1041 -9.37 -42.14 -36.65
CA SER A 1041 -10.60 -42.95 -36.91
C SER A 1041 -11.34 -43.42 -35.64
N ALA A 1042 -12.68 -43.55 -35.55
CA ALA A 1042 -13.87 -43.06 -36.31
C ALA A 1042 -15.11 -43.17 -35.34
N ASP A 1043 -16.38 -42.83 -35.64
CA ASP A 1043 -17.10 -42.32 -36.83
C ASP A 1043 -18.24 -41.34 -36.39
N PHE A 1044 -19.50 -41.51 -36.83
CA PHE A 1044 -20.67 -40.66 -36.52
C PHE A 1044 -22.00 -41.45 -36.51
N ARG A 1045 -23.10 -40.87 -35.95
CA ARG A 1045 -24.58 -41.14 -36.10
C ARG A 1045 -25.32 -41.26 -34.73
N SER A 1046 -26.62 -40.95 -34.54
CA SER A 1046 -27.64 -40.22 -35.35
C SER A 1046 -29.00 -40.07 -34.61
N PHE A 1047 -29.74 -38.95 -34.82
CA PHE A 1047 -31.22 -38.77 -34.71
C PHE A 1047 -31.91 -38.89 -33.31
N ASP A 1048 -33.10 -38.33 -33.00
CA ASP A 1048 -33.85 -37.12 -33.46
C ASP A 1048 -35.14 -36.84 -32.60
N SER A 1049 -35.81 -35.68 -32.80
CA SER A 1049 -37.28 -35.41 -32.74
C SER A 1049 -38.08 -34.96 -31.47
N HIS A 1050 -38.64 -33.74 -31.57
CA HIS A 1050 -40.03 -33.24 -31.31
C HIS A 1050 -40.75 -33.07 -29.92
N PHE A 1051 -41.12 -31.79 -29.61
CA PHE A 1051 -42.47 -31.21 -29.22
C PHE A 1051 -43.23 -31.71 -27.94
N SER A 1052 -44.09 -30.95 -27.21
CA SER A 1052 -44.54 -29.52 -27.23
C SER A 1052 -45.20 -29.05 -25.88
N PHE A 1053 -45.58 -27.75 -25.80
CA PHE A 1053 -46.24 -27.01 -24.68
C PHE A 1053 -47.66 -27.47 -24.23
N ALA A 1054 -48.06 -27.15 -22.97
CA ALA A 1054 -49.38 -26.53 -22.60
C ALA A 1054 -49.52 -26.12 -21.08
N THR A 1055 -50.55 -25.30 -20.78
CA THR A 1055 -50.99 -24.65 -19.50
C THR A 1055 -51.57 -25.60 -18.41
N TRP A 1056 -51.91 -25.28 -17.13
CA TRP A 1056 -52.13 -24.07 -16.24
C TRP A 1056 -52.26 -24.58 -14.75
N ALA A 1057 -52.64 -23.85 -13.67
CA ALA A 1057 -52.27 -22.54 -13.07
C ALA A 1057 -53.11 -22.21 -11.78
N LYS A 1058 -52.65 -21.22 -10.96
CA LYS A 1058 -53.40 -20.39 -9.95
C LYS A 1058 -53.65 -20.86 -8.47
N GLN A 1059 -53.71 -19.85 -7.57
CA GLN A 1059 -54.14 -19.77 -6.15
C GLN A 1059 -53.24 -20.45 -5.08
N ALA A 1060 -52.89 -19.91 -3.88
CA ALA A 1060 -53.45 -18.90 -2.93
C ALA A 1060 -54.43 -19.49 -1.88
N ALA A 1061 -54.38 -19.19 -0.56
CA ALA A 1061 -53.45 -18.40 0.28
C ALA A 1061 -53.69 -18.73 1.80
N GLU A 1062 -52.97 -18.02 2.70
CA GLU A 1062 -53.42 -17.64 4.08
C GLU A 1062 -53.48 -18.70 5.22
N GLU A 1063 -52.67 -18.52 6.28
CA GLU A 1063 -53.10 -18.23 7.68
C GLU A 1063 -51.88 -18.07 8.64
N ASP A 1064 -52.11 -17.61 9.88
CA ASP A 1064 -51.08 -17.01 10.77
C ASP A 1064 -51.19 -17.43 12.26
N SER A 1065 -50.06 -17.33 12.98
CA SER A 1065 -49.89 -17.18 14.44
C SER A 1065 -50.65 -18.07 15.45
N GLN A 1066 -49.90 -18.90 16.21
CA GLN A 1066 -50.13 -19.03 17.67
C GLN A 1066 -49.05 -19.80 18.47
N ARG A 1067 -48.35 -19.10 19.40
CA ARG A 1067 -48.33 -19.35 20.89
C ARG A 1067 -47.09 -18.78 21.60
N LEU A 1068 -47.29 -18.35 22.84
CA LEU A 1068 -46.29 -17.79 23.77
C LEU A 1068 -46.78 -17.97 25.22
N ALA A 1069 -46.00 -18.63 26.09
CA ALA A 1069 -46.17 -18.71 27.56
C ALA A 1069 -44.99 -19.50 28.21
N ALA A 1070 -44.84 -19.38 29.54
CA ALA A 1070 -43.86 -20.06 30.43
C ALA A 1070 -42.37 -19.64 30.25
N ASP A 1071 -41.57 -19.39 31.30
CA ASP A 1071 -41.80 -19.40 32.77
C ASP A 1071 -40.97 -18.32 33.50
N VAL A 1072 -41.25 -18.10 34.80
CA VAL A 1072 -40.57 -17.10 35.67
C VAL A 1072 -40.40 -17.64 37.11
N ALA A 1073 -39.14 -17.80 37.55
CA ALA A 1073 -38.64 -17.90 38.95
C ALA A 1073 -37.11 -18.19 38.87
N GLU A 1074 -36.23 -17.94 39.85
CA GLU A 1074 -36.20 -17.09 41.05
C GLU A 1074 -34.70 -16.81 41.36
N ALA A 1075 -34.35 -15.77 42.12
CA ALA A 1075 -32.97 -15.51 42.53
C ALA A 1075 -32.88 -14.91 43.96
N PRO A 1076 -31.96 -15.38 44.82
CA PRO A 1076 -31.90 -14.97 46.23
C PRO A 1076 -31.18 -13.63 46.47
N VAL A 1077 -31.38 -13.10 47.68
CA VAL A 1077 -30.73 -11.91 48.22
C VAL A 1077 -29.54 -12.32 49.08
N GLU A 1078 -28.45 -11.54 49.06
CA GLU A 1078 -27.30 -11.70 49.98
C GLU A 1078 -26.85 -10.32 50.52
N GLU A 1079 -26.12 -10.30 51.63
CA GLU A 1079 -26.16 -9.21 52.61
C GLU A 1079 -25.01 -8.17 52.52
N LEU A 1080 -25.20 -7.02 53.18
CA LEU A 1080 -24.20 -5.95 53.32
C LEU A 1080 -23.45 -6.05 54.67
N PRO A 1081 -22.10 -6.08 54.68
CA PRO A 1081 -21.32 -5.83 55.90
C PRO A 1081 -21.22 -4.32 56.21
N ALA A 1082 -20.93 -3.99 57.47
CA ALA A 1082 -21.05 -2.65 58.03
C ALA A 1082 -19.79 -1.76 57.91
N GLU A 1083 -19.97 -0.46 58.13
CA GLU A 1083 -18.89 0.54 58.25
C GLU A 1083 -18.23 0.48 59.65
N GLU A 1084 -16.89 0.50 59.71
CA GLU A 1084 -16.15 0.74 60.96
C GLU A 1084 -15.53 2.15 60.98
N LEU A 1085 -15.69 2.84 62.13
CA LEU A 1085 -15.07 4.15 62.39
C LEU A 1085 -13.64 3.99 62.93
N PRO A 1086 -12.65 4.75 62.42
CA PRO A 1086 -11.29 4.72 62.94
C PRO A 1086 -11.20 5.33 64.36
N LYS A 1087 -10.42 4.70 65.22
CA LYS A 1087 -10.18 5.17 66.60
C LYS A 1087 -9.15 6.30 66.63
N VAL A 1088 -9.32 7.23 67.56
CA VAL A 1088 -8.43 8.37 67.76
C VAL A 1088 -7.32 8.01 68.76
N GLY A 1089 -6.06 8.35 68.45
CA GLY A 1089 -5.05 8.63 69.47
C GLY A 1089 -3.75 7.82 69.46
N GLU A 1090 -2.93 7.93 68.41
CA GLU A 1090 -1.47 7.66 68.48
C GLU A 1090 -0.68 8.77 67.74
N PRO A 1091 0.55 9.11 68.18
CA PRO A 1091 1.34 10.19 67.58
C PRO A 1091 2.03 9.74 66.28
N VAL A 1092 1.73 10.42 65.17
CA VAL A 1092 2.28 10.11 63.84
C VAL A 1092 3.73 10.62 63.71
N VAL A 1093 4.69 9.70 63.71
CA VAL A 1093 6.10 10.00 63.40
C VAL A 1093 6.28 10.08 61.87
N ALA A 1094 6.34 11.29 61.32
CA ALA A 1094 6.51 11.51 59.88
C ALA A 1094 7.91 11.11 59.40
N THR A 1095 8.00 10.43 58.24
CA THR A 1095 9.28 10.06 57.64
C THR A 1095 9.89 11.21 56.82
N ALA A 1096 11.18 11.06 56.48
CA ALA A 1096 11.88 12.02 55.62
C ALA A 1096 11.29 12.13 54.20
N ASP A 1097 10.58 11.10 53.73
CA ASP A 1097 9.91 11.12 52.43
C ASP A 1097 8.49 11.70 52.50
N ASP A 1098 7.77 11.53 53.62
CA ASP A 1098 6.50 12.26 53.88
C ASP A 1098 6.73 13.78 53.94
N LEU A 1099 7.81 14.21 54.60
CA LEU A 1099 8.24 15.61 54.64
C LEU A 1099 8.63 16.14 53.24
N CYS A 1100 9.19 15.29 52.36
CA CYS A 1100 9.43 15.67 50.98
C CYS A 1100 8.13 15.78 50.16
N ALA A 1101 7.19 14.85 50.35
CA ALA A 1101 5.89 14.89 49.69
C ALA A 1101 5.05 16.11 50.10
N ARG A 1102 5.05 16.47 51.39
CA ARG A 1102 4.40 17.70 51.89
C ARG A 1102 5.04 18.98 51.34
N LEU A 1103 6.34 18.97 51.03
CA LEU A 1103 7.03 20.07 50.35
C LEU A 1103 6.77 20.13 48.83
N ASP A 1104 6.35 19.02 48.21
CA ASP A 1104 5.96 18.98 46.79
C ASP A 1104 4.49 19.34 46.56
N ALA A 1105 3.60 19.04 47.51
CA ALA A 1105 2.16 19.21 47.42
C ALA A 1105 1.63 20.56 47.95
N CYS A 1106 2.50 21.51 48.29
CA CYS A 1106 2.12 22.76 48.94
C CYS A 1106 2.03 23.92 47.93
N GLU A 1107 0.90 24.64 47.95
CA GLU A 1107 0.66 25.80 47.09
C GLU A 1107 1.49 27.03 47.49
N SER A 1108 1.74 27.93 46.53
CA SER A 1108 2.71 29.02 46.68
C SER A 1108 2.41 30.03 47.80
N SER A 1109 1.14 30.16 48.20
CA SER A 1109 0.68 31.00 49.32
C SER A 1109 1.00 30.42 50.71
N GLU A 1110 1.07 29.09 50.84
CA GLU A 1110 1.34 28.41 52.12
C GLU A 1110 2.81 27.95 52.24
N LEU A 1111 3.52 27.87 51.11
CA LEU A 1111 4.87 27.32 51.00
C LEU A 1111 5.88 27.98 51.95
N ALA A 1112 5.77 29.28 52.24
CA ALA A 1112 6.62 29.96 53.21
C ALA A 1112 6.44 29.42 54.64
N ASN A 1113 5.19 29.23 55.07
CA ASN A 1113 4.85 28.70 56.40
C ASN A 1113 5.26 27.23 56.52
N VAL A 1114 5.10 26.42 55.46
CA VAL A 1114 5.54 25.03 55.44
C VAL A 1114 7.06 24.90 55.43
N ILE A 1115 7.78 25.79 54.73
CA ILE A 1115 9.24 25.88 54.82
C ILE A 1115 9.68 26.22 56.25
N GLN A 1116 9.06 27.21 56.89
CA GLN A 1116 9.38 27.60 58.26
C GLN A 1116 9.12 26.45 59.25
N ALA A 1117 7.95 25.80 59.21
CA ALA A 1117 7.62 24.67 60.08
C ALA A 1117 8.57 23.47 59.87
N VAL A 1118 9.05 23.23 58.64
CA VAL A 1118 10.07 22.20 58.37
C VAL A 1118 11.45 22.60 58.89
N GLU A 1119 11.81 23.89 58.90
CA GLU A 1119 13.08 24.37 59.48
C GLU A 1119 13.05 24.40 61.01
N GLU A 1120 11.92 24.77 61.61
CA GLU A 1120 11.68 24.71 63.06
C GLU A 1120 11.76 23.26 63.56
N ALA A 1121 11.04 22.32 62.93
CA ALA A 1121 11.16 20.89 63.24
C ALA A 1121 12.59 20.36 63.05
N LEU A 1122 13.33 20.81 62.02
CA LEU A 1122 14.74 20.44 61.80
C LEU A 1122 15.71 21.07 62.80
N GLN A 1123 15.26 22.04 63.61
CA GLN A 1123 16.03 22.79 64.59
C GLN A 1123 15.72 22.35 66.03
N GLU A 1124 14.46 22.06 66.37
CA GLU A 1124 14.08 21.40 67.64
C GLU A 1124 14.79 20.04 67.78
N LEU A 1125 14.89 19.28 66.68
CA LEU A 1125 15.67 18.04 66.49
C LEU A 1125 17.22 18.20 66.62
N LYS A 1126 17.68 19.10 67.49
CA LYS A 1126 19.04 19.19 68.02
C LYS A 1126 19.11 18.89 69.51
N ASP A 1127 18.07 19.22 70.27
CA ASP A 1127 18.19 19.37 71.72
C ASP A 1127 17.54 18.20 72.49
N ASP A 1128 16.63 17.44 71.87
CA ASP A 1128 16.02 16.21 72.40
C ASP A 1128 16.57 14.95 71.69
N GLY A 1129 17.55 14.29 72.31
CA GLY A 1129 18.36 13.23 71.70
C GLY A 1129 17.69 11.88 71.42
N SER A 1130 16.44 11.80 70.96
CA SER A 1130 15.72 10.52 70.80
C SER A 1130 14.68 10.44 69.67
N PHE A 1131 15.12 10.23 68.42
CA PHE A 1131 14.43 9.28 67.53
C PHE A 1131 15.35 8.65 66.47
N VAL A 1132 14.99 7.45 65.99
CA VAL A 1132 15.80 6.65 65.07
C VAL A 1132 15.33 6.83 63.62
N ILE A 1133 15.94 7.77 62.89
CA ILE A 1133 15.97 7.68 61.42
C ILE A 1133 16.96 6.58 61.05
N SER A 1134 16.49 5.54 60.37
CA SER A 1134 17.30 4.38 59.98
C SER A 1134 18.40 4.77 58.97
N LYS A 1135 19.64 4.74 59.45
CA LYS A 1135 20.93 4.74 58.73
C LYS A 1135 21.00 5.47 57.37
N SER A 1136 21.69 6.61 57.38
CA SER A 1136 22.34 7.25 56.20
C SER A 1136 21.45 7.60 55.00
N GLY A 1137 20.78 8.76 55.07
CA GLY A 1137 20.25 9.43 53.87
C GLY A 1137 19.26 10.58 54.13
N GLY A 1138 18.28 10.35 55.02
CA GLY A 1138 17.07 11.18 55.16
C GLY A 1138 17.30 12.70 55.31
N ARG A 1139 18.06 13.15 56.32
CA ARG A 1139 18.25 14.60 56.61
C ARG A 1139 18.84 15.36 55.42
N GLY A 1140 19.82 14.76 54.72
CA GLY A 1140 20.42 15.34 53.52
C GLY A 1140 19.48 15.36 52.31
N LYS A 1141 18.52 14.42 52.23
CA LYS A 1141 17.45 14.38 51.22
C LYS A 1141 16.54 15.62 51.38
N VAL A 1142 16.01 15.84 52.59
CA VAL A 1142 15.14 16.97 52.94
C VAL A 1142 15.87 18.31 52.80
N GLN A 1143 17.08 18.45 53.33
CA GLN A 1143 17.84 19.70 53.24
C GLN A 1143 18.18 20.09 51.79
N ASN A 1144 18.51 19.14 50.92
CA ASN A 1144 18.71 19.42 49.49
C ASN A 1144 17.41 19.75 48.76
N LYS A 1145 16.28 19.14 49.15
CA LYS A 1145 14.94 19.50 48.65
C LYS A 1145 14.61 20.95 48.99
N LEU A 1146 14.71 21.30 50.28
CA LEU A 1146 14.44 22.64 50.80
C LEU A 1146 15.32 23.72 50.15
N LYS A 1147 16.63 23.44 50.00
CA LYS A 1147 17.57 24.35 49.32
C LYS A 1147 17.20 24.60 47.86
N ARG A 1148 16.69 23.59 47.14
CA ARG A 1148 16.20 23.74 45.76
C ARG A 1148 14.91 24.55 45.69
N ILE A 1149 14.00 24.38 46.65
CA ILE A 1149 12.75 25.15 46.71
C ILE A 1149 13.04 26.62 47.00
N LYS A 1150 13.85 26.94 48.03
CA LYS A 1150 14.28 28.32 48.31
C LYS A 1150 14.99 28.98 47.11
N ALA A 1151 15.80 28.25 46.37
CA ALA A 1151 16.44 28.74 45.14
C ALA A 1151 15.47 28.97 43.95
N ARG A 1152 14.32 28.28 43.91
CA ARG A 1152 13.24 28.59 42.94
C ARG A 1152 12.45 29.82 43.38
N LEU A 1153 12.21 29.98 44.67
CA LEU A 1153 11.46 31.09 45.26
C LEU A 1153 12.19 32.43 45.04
N ALA A 1154 13.48 32.50 45.37
CA ALA A 1154 14.32 33.67 45.09
C ALA A 1154 14.37 34.07 43.60
N LYS A 1155 14.32 33.09 42.68
CA LYS A 1155 14.24 33.35 41.23
C LYS A 1155 12.87 33.83 40.77
N ALA A 1156 11.79 33.45 41.45
CA ALA A 1156 10.46 33.97 41.18
C ALA A 1156 10.32 35.43 41.67
N GLU A 1157 10.93 35.75 42.83
CA GLU A 1157 11.04 37.12 43.34
C GLU A 1157 11.88 38.00 42.40
N GLU A 1158 13.04 37.51 41.94
CA GLU A 1158 13.90 38.17 40.94
C GLU A 1158 13.14 38.46 39.63
N ALA A 1159 12.47 37.45 39.06
CA ALA A 1159 11.67 37.63 37.83
C ALA A 1159 10.45 38.56 38.03
N SER A 1160 9.83 38.55 39.22
CA SER A 1160 8.74 39.48 39.56
C SER A 1160 9.24 40.93 39.65
N ALA A 1161 10.44 41.14 40.16
CA ALA A 1161 11.08 42.46 40.21
C ALA A 1161 11.50 42.97 38.82
N GLU A 1162 11.90 42.09 37.89
CA GLU A 1162 12.11 42.47 36.48
C GLU A 1162 10.79 42.79 35.77
N LEU A 1163 9.72 42.02 36.01
CA LEU A 1163 8.37 42.31 35.50
C LEU A 1163 7.82 43.65 36.00
N ALA A 1164 8.06 44.00 37.27
CA ALA A 1164 7.68 45.29 37.83
C ALA A 1164 8.39 46.45 37.11
N LYS A 1165 9.71 46.34 36.86
CA LYS A 1165 10.48 47.33 36.09
C LYS A 1165 10.02 47.43 34.63
N ALA A 1166 9.67 46.30 34.01
CA ALA A 1166 9.13 46.29 32.65
C ALA A 1166 7.78 47.03 32.56
N ALA A 1167 6.91 46.86 33.56
CA ALA A 1167 5.64 47.58 33.65
C ALA A 1167 5.84 49.10 33.88
N GLU A 1168 6.84 49.49 34.69
CA GLU A 1168 7.24 50.88 34.92
C GLU A 1168 7.68 51.56 33.60
N VAL A 1169 8.58 50.91 32.83
CA VAL A 1169 9.02 51.38 31.50
C VAL A 1169 7.88 51.49 30.49
N VAL A 1170 6.91 50.57 30.52
CA VAL A 1170 5.70 50.64 29.67
C VAL A 1170 4.78 51.81 30.08
N SER A 1171 4.80 52.24 31.35
CA SER A 1171 3.98 53.36 31.83
C SER A 1171 4.52 54.75 31.48
N GLU A 1172 5.83 54.88 31.22
CA GLU A 1172 6.45 56.15 30.78
C GLU A 1172 6.36 56.38 29.26
N ALA A 1173 5.98 55.37 28.48
CA ALA A 1173 5.88 55.44 27.02
C ALA A 1173 4.64 56.24 26.56
N GLN A 1174 4.78 57.57 26.47
CA GLN A 1174 3.73 58.43 25.91
C GLN A 1174 3.42 58.09 24.44
N VAL A 1175 2.20 57.64 24.19
CA VAL A 1175 1.67 57.40 22.84
C VAL A 1175 1.19 58.74 22.25
N PRO A 1176 1.67 59.17 21.06
CA PRO A 1176 1.20 60.38 20.40
C PRO A 1176 -0.26 60.26 19.94
N SER A 1177 -0.94 61.39 19.81
CA SER A 1177 -2.39 61.39 19.53
C SER A 1177 -2.72 61.07 18.06
N PRO A 1178 -3.91 60.51 17.74
CA PRO A 1178 -4.25 60.07 16.38
C PRO A 1178 -4.21 61.17 15.30
N ASP A 1179 -4.34 62.44 15.68
CA ASP A 1179 -4.42 63.57 14.75
C ASP A 1179 -3.06 63.95 14.11
N GLU A 1180 -1.94 63.43 14.63
CA GLU A 1180 -0.59 63.77 14.14
C GLU A 1180 -0.10 62.91 12.94
N MET A 1181 -0.83 61.86 12.53
CA MET A 1181 -0.43 60.94 11.44
C MET A 1181 -1.21 61.12 10.13
N ALA A 1182 -1.72 62.32 9.86
CA ALA A 1182 -2.45 62.66 8.62
C ALA A 1182 -1.58 63.50 7.65
N GLY A 1183 -0.51 62.92 7.08
CA GLY A 1183 0.39 63.63 6.16
C GLY A 1183 1.04 62.75 5.08
N THR A 1184 0.88 63.18 3.82
CA THR A 1184 1.68 62.80 2.62
C THR A 1184 2.00 61.31 2.41
N ALA A 1185 1.19 60.62 1.60
CA ALA A 1185 1.38 59.22 1.20
C ALA A 1185 2.00 59.03 -0.20
N GLU A 1186 2.76 60.02 -0.71
CA GLU A 1186 3.20 60.09 -2.12
C GLU A 1186 4.73 60.01 -2.31
N GLU A 1187 5.50 59.83 -1.21
CA GLU A 1187 6.98 59.85 -1.22
C GLU A 1187 7.61 58.53 -0.70
N GLN A 1188 6.82 57.43 -0.67
CA GLN A 1188 7.28 56.07 -0.32
C GLN A 1188 6.87 55.03 -1.38
N ALA A 1189 6.94 55.42 -2.66
CA ALA A 1189 6.61 54.59 -3.83
C ALA A 1189 7.78 54.41 -4.82
N GLU A 1190 9.02 54.65 -4.35
CA GLU A 1190 10.29 54.20 -4.96
C GLU A 1190 11.02 53.21 -4.03
#